data_AF-A0A7J5D784-F1
#
_entry.id   AF-A0A7J5D784-F1
#
_cell.length_a   1.000
_cell.length_b   1.000
_cell.length_c   1.000
_cell.angle_alpha   90.00
_cell.angle_beta   90.00
_cell.angle_gamma   90.00
#
_symmetry.space_group_name_H-M   'P 1'
#
loop_
_entity.id
_entity.type
_entity.pdbx_description
1 polymer ?
#
loop_
_entity_poly.entity_id
_entity_poly.type
_entity_poly.pdbx_seq_one_letter_code
_entity_poly.pdbx_strand_id
1 'polypeptide(L)'
;MPLPTPEDDTRKVQTAVIGRSDSDWPVFLPYDHDDFDQFMQGRTRDDFYCGVLLGGCGKKLTAKRYMDKKCHFAHRPPVHCRRTETGEASADHLYIGQALQHWLRQQGHHDVEASYLEPGSAHGGAVEVRFGRSRHRVIRVQLARLSPREQQEVHDRLAKQHTHVHWVYGPYCGLSHSEVEDAGHAIRISCRTEGATREVYVGTQFPDNSVAWTALDECSLTDAGVITPALDVRPSTTVPAPVAFPLAPGTIAFTRTVELPEADGTAEHLYEADVQPLGSTVVRARIMLPHDHPAPSPHQLHVIFSSAHLLPLTTAAPSEPAWLIRAEGTSPLPQQVDARWPDLRPEPLPTEPPTPEPAPEPYTFPMGEAETIRLIRSQLNDVARDQGLINWEKLIRHAGVAPSDVSPEERIRLLIAVDHPRADGKPVLSALVKLAFADPGPAPYFADILAGLGWKADLPEAKVREIWQQERRTAYALARDGSVPAQEQPSSGIQEARTARVLDEALLVGRFRVHLELVAKGHGLIKWTTLLKKQGIQPSTLSAHDRVRLLAEVDRPYASGRRMLSALVKLDGQPPGPSPFFGEVLTELGWKPDAVTPTVEAAWRAALDSAYARGTRPVSAARSVPVARSSERDDIQWDRLGTSKEAAVNAARRALVDAAKRQVCVGWHTLAAAAGLKPGDLSDKAREAILVAVDHGTAPDGVLLSSLVVASEHTPAPYFDAVLRRLGRPHGLRPIELGQVRKTEQARAFAAYSREDMSDSKERT
;
A
#
# COMPACT_ATOMS: atom_id res chain seq x y z
N MET A 1 6.98 -33.95 -11.03
CA MET A 1 8.08 -32.98 -10.79
C MET A 1 7.74 -31.68 -11.49
N PRO A 2 7.07 -30.71 -10.85
CA PRO A 2 6.79 -29.43 -11.47
C PRO A 2 8.05 -28.55 -11.43
N LEU A 3 8.36 -27.92 -12.57
CA LEU A 3 9.45 -26.96 -12.72
C LEU A 3 9.22 -25.71 -11.85
N PRO A 4 10.28 -25.13 -11.25
CA PRO A 4 10.15 -23.90 -10.47
C PRO A 4 9.72 -22.72 -11.36
N THR A 5 8.77 -21.91 -10.88
CA THR A 5 8.31 -20.68 -11.53
C THR A 5 9.39 -19.58 -11.52
N PRO A 6 9.37 -18.61 -12.46
CA PRO A 6 10.55 -17.82 -12.82
C PRO A 6 10.94 -16.65 -11.88
N GLU A 7 10.21 -16.43 -10.78
CA GLU A 7 10.29 -15.19 -9.99
C GLU A 7 11.15 -15.22 -8.73
N ASP A 8 11.72 -16.36 -8.34
CA ASP A 8 12.77 -16.41 -7.31
C ASP A 8 13.99 -17.16 -7.85
N ASP A 9 14.81 -16.45 -8.61
CA ASP A 9 16.13 -16.96 -8.99
C ASP A 9 17.21 -15.95 -8.56
N THR A 10 17.58 -16.04 -7.28
CA THR A 10 18.75 -15.37 -6.69
C THR A 10 20.08 -15.82 -7.33
N ARG A 11 20.06 -16.79 -8.25
CA ARG A 11 21.22 -17.23 -9.05
C ARG A 11 21.45 -16.39 -10.30
N LYS A 12 20.61 -15.40 -10.58
CA LYS A 12 20.71 -14.57 -11.78
C LYS A 12 21.76 -13.47 -11.60
N VAL A 13 22.82 -13.55 -12.39
CA VAL A 13 23.94 -12.60 -12.39
C VAL A 13 23.51 -11.31 -13.10
N GLN A 14 23.59 -10.18 -12.41
CA GLN A 14 23.17 -8.89 -12.95
C GLN A 14 24.30 -7.95 -13.32
N THR A 15 25.51 -8.27 -12.88
CA THR A 15 26.70 -7.50 -13.25
C THR A 15 27.74 -8.40 -13.89
N ALA A 16 28.43 -7.85 -14.88
CA ALA A 16 29.53 -8.47 -15.60
C ALA A 16 30.67 -7.45 -15.76
N VAL A 17 31.79 -7.89 -16.30
CA VAL A 17 32.83 -6.98 -16.81
C VAL A 17 32.99 -7.16 -18.31
N ILE A 18 33.44 -6.10 -18.99
CA ILE A 18 33.68 -6.11 -20.44
C ILE A 18 35.16 -6.06 -20.80
N GLY A 19 35.48 -6.51 -22.01
CA GLY A 19 36.86 -6.59 -22.54
C GLY A 19 37.55 -7.89 -22.16
N ARG A 20 37.77 -8.13 -20.87
CA ARG A 20 38.45 -9.34 -20.34
C ARG A 20 38.00 -9.67 -18.91
N SER A 21 38.29 -10.88 -18.45
CA SER A 21 37.83 -11.39 -17.15
C SER A 21 38.40 -10.67 -15.92
N ASP A 22 39.58 -10.07 -16.04
CA ASP A 22 40.29 -9.27 -15.04
C ASP A 22 40.10 -7.76 -15.24
N SER A 23 39.19 -7.37 -16.14
CA SER A 23 38.85 -5.98 -16.37
C SER A 23 38.15 -5.38 -15.14
N ASP A 24 38.41 -4.10 -14.90
CA ASP A 24 37.72 -3.29 -13.90
C ASP A 24 36.58 -2.46 -14.50
N TRP A 25 36.16 -2.74 -15.74
CA TRP A 25 35.03 -2.11 -16.42
C TRP A 25 33.73 -2.89 -16.15
N PRO A 26 32.93 -2.50 -15.14
CA PRO A 26 31.69 -3.17 -14.84
C PRO A 26 30.60 -2.76 -15.83
N VAL A 27 29.66 -3.66 -16.01
CA VAL A 27 28.38 -3.39 -16.67
C VAL A 27 27.26 -3.99 -15.85
N PHE A 28 26.18 -3.24 -15.72
CA PHE A 28 24.92 -3.68 -15.13
C PHE A 28 23.95 -4.01 -16.26
N LEU A 29 23.33 -5.18 -16.21
CA LEU A 29 22.26 -5.54 -17.15
C LEU A 29 20.92 -5.09 -16.57
N PRO A 30 20.20 -4.18 -17.24
CA PRO A 30 18.87 -3.77 -16.80
C PRO A 30 17.92 -4.95 -16.64
N TYR A 31 17.02 -4.88 -15.66
CA TYR A 31 16.03 -5.93 -15.43
C TYR A 31 14.97 -5.98 -16.53
N ASP A 32 14.59 -4.81 -17.05
CA ASP A 32 13.55 -4.66 -18.05
C ASP A 32 14.06 -5.02 -19.46
N HIS A 33 13.15 -5.57 -20.25
CA HIS A 33 13.41 -6.06 -21.60
C HIS A 33 13.55 -4.96 -22.66
N ASP A 34 12.94 -3.79 -22.46
CA ASP A 34 13.09 -2.63 -23.34
C ASP A 34 14.46 -1.98 -23.09
N ASP A 35 14.85 -1.82 -21.82
CA ASP A 35 16.18 -1.33 -21.43
C ASP A 35 17.31 -2.31 -21.84
N PHE A 36 17.03 -3.62 -21.90
CA PHE A 36 17.96 -4.61 -22.42
C PHE A 36 18.37 -4.31 -23.87
N ASP A 37 17.42 -3.91 -24.71
CA ASP A 37 17.68 -3.66 -26.13
C ASP A 37 18.58 -2.43 -26.29
N GLN A 38 18.36 -1.38 -25.47
CA GLN A 38 19.26 -0.23 -25.38
C GLN A 38 20.64 -0.62 -24.84
N PHE A 39 20.71 -1.43 -23.79
CA PHE A 39 21.96 -1.95 -23.24
C PHE A 39 22.78 -2.73 -24.27
N MET A 40 22.13 -3.49 -25.16
CA MET A 40 22.84 -4.25 -26.19
C MET A 40 23.28 -3.42 -27.40
N GLN A 41 22.88 -2.15 -27.51
CA GLN A 41 23.34 -1.28 -28.61
C GLN A 41 24.87 -1.13 -28.58
N GLY A 42 25.51 -1.45 -29.71
CA GLY A 42 26.98 -1.40 -29.83
C GLY A 42 27.72 -2.52 -29.09
N ARG A 43 27.01 -3.52 -28.52
CA ARG A 43 27.59 -4.66 -27.79
C ARG A 43 27.18 -5.99 -28.41
N THR A 44 28.02 -6.99 -28.25
CA THR A 44 27.74 -8.38 -28.65
C THR A 44 27.54 -9.27 -27.42
N ARG A 45 26.87 -10.41 -27.61
CA ARG A 45 26.69 -11.41 -26.53
C ARG A 45 27.99 -12.06 -26.06
N ASP A 46 29.11 -11.78 -26.73
CA ASP A 46 30.45 -12.30 -26.44
C ASP A 46 31.35 -11.36 -25.63
N ASP A 47 30.84 -10.16 -25.30
CA ASP A 47 31.61 -9.08 -24.66
C ASP A 47 31.72 -9.24 -23.14
N PHE A 48 30.87 -10.08 -22.54
CA PHE A 48 30.65 -10.12 -21.09
C PHE A 48 31.39 -11.26 -20.40
N TYR A 49 31.99 -10.97 -19.25
CA TYR A 49 32.70 -11.93 -18.41
C TYR A 49 32.20 -11.89 -16.97
N CYS A 50 32.17 -13.05 -16.33
CA CYS A 50 31.98 -13.16 -14.89
C CYS A 50 33.29 -12.76 -14.21
N GLY A 51 33.50 -11.46 -14.02
CA GLY A 51 34.80 -10.88 -13.68
C GLY A 51 35.40 -11.44 -12.38
N VAL A 52 36.71 -11.64 -12.36
CA VAL A 52 37.42 -12.11 -11.14
C VAL A 52 37.39 -11.06 -10.04
N LEU A 53 37.40 -9.78 -10.42
CA LEU A 53 37.21 -8.66 -9.50
C LEU A 53 35.77 -8.56 -8.98
N LEU A 54 34.81 -9.33 -9.50
CA LEU A 54 33.45 -9.46 -8.94
C LEU A 54 33.31 -10.68 -8.01
N GLY A 55 34.44 -11.33 -7.64
CA GLY A 55 34.42 -12.65 -7.01
C GLY A 55 33.99 -13.77 -7.98
N GLY A 56 34.01 -13.51 -9.29
CA GLY A 56 33.56 -14.39 -10.35
C GLY A 56 34.60 -15.43 -10.80
N CYS A 57 34.16 -16.34 -11.67
CA CYS A 57 34.99 -17.44 -12.19
C CYS A 57 35.84 -17.09 -13.43
N GLY A 58 35.75 -15.85 -13.93
CA GLY A 58 36.42 -15.37 -15.15
C GLY A 58 35.84 -15.90 -16.47
N LYS A 59 34.83 -16.78 -16.45
CA LYS A 59 34.24 -17.34 -17.67
C LYS A 59 33.31 -16.35 -18.37
N LYS A 60 33.14 -16.53 -19.68
CA LYS A 60 32.21 -15.73 -20.48
C LYS A 60 30.76 -15.89 -20.01
N LEU A 61 30.06 -14.77 -20.00
CA LEU A 61 28.65 -14.66 -19.76
C LEU A 61 27.91 -14.39 -21.08
N THR A 62 26.61 -14.65 -21.07
CA THR A 62 25.70 -14.28 -22.15
C THR A 62 24.56 -13.48 -21.54
N ALA A 63 24.35 -12.26 -22.02
CA ALA A 63 23.17 -11.46 -21.68
C ALA A 63 21.91 -12.14 -22.22
N LYS A 64 20.96 -12.45 -21.34
CA LYS A 64 19.70 -13.11 -21.69
C LYS A 64 18.54 -12.12 -21.56
N ARG A 65 17.90 -11.86 -22.69
CA ARG A 65 16.64 -11.09 -22.78
C ARG A 65 15.48 -12.00 -22.43
N TYR A 66 14.55 -11.49 -21.62
CA TYR A 66 13.31 -12.16 -21.29
C TYR A 66 12.18 -11.13 -21.26
N MET A 67 10.95 -11.55 -21.59
CA MET A 67 9.77 -10.67 -21.57
C MET A 67 8.87 -10.92 -20.35
N ASP A 68 9.07 -12.05 -19.69
CA ASP A 68 8.24 -12.60 -18.62
C ASP A 68 9.00 -12.79 -17.31
N LYS A 69 10.30 -12.50 -17.29
CA LYS A 69 11.19 -12.55 -16.12
C LYS A 69 12.34 -11.56 -16.30
N LYS A 70 13.06 -11.29 -15.20
CA LYS A 70 14.23 -10.40 -15.23
C LYS A 70 15.26 -10.86 -16.25
N CYS A 71 15.67 -9.93 -17.11
CA CYS A 71 16.89 -10.07 -17.89
C CYS A 71 18.07 -10.29 -16.93
N HIS A 72 19.02 -11.13 -17.34
CA HIS A 72 20.20 -11.47 -16.53
C HIS A 72 21.33 -12.02 -17.40
N PHE A 73 22.55 -11.97 -16.89
CA PHE A 73 23.66 -12.72 -17.43
C PHE A 73 23.58 -14.19 -17.01
N ALA A 74 23.84 -15.07 -17.97
CA ALA A 74 23.95 -16.50 -17.74
C ALA A 74 25.36 -16.98 -18.11
N HIS A 75 25.94 -17.85 -17.28
CA HIS A 75 27.17 -18.54 -17.65
C HIS A 75 26.94 -19.50 -18.80
N ARG A 76 27.97 -19.72 -19.61
CA ARG A 76 27.98 -20.76 -20.65
C ARG A 76 28.39 -22.09 -20.02
N PRO A 77 27.52 -23.12 -20.03
CA PRO A 77 27.90 -24.44 -19.52
C PRO A 77 29.04 -25.06 -20.33
N PRO A 78 29.88 -25.93 -19.72
CA PRO A 78 29.91 -26.27 -18.29
C PRO A 78 30.69 -25.22 -17.47
N VAL A 79 30.18 -24.86 -16.30
CA VAL A 79 30.84 -23.88 -15.40
C VAL A 79 30.53 -24.18 -13.94
N HIS A 80 31.55 -24.04 -13.09
CA HIS A 80 31.41 -24.05 -11.64
C HIS A 80 31.82 -22.68 -11.13
N CYS A 81 30.84 -21.86 -10.73
CA CYS A 81 31.08 -20.52 -10.21
C CYS A 81 30.66 -20.47 -8.74
N ARG A 82 31.54 -19.96 -7.88
CA ARG A 82 31.29 -19.78 -6.44
C ARG A 82 30.94 -18.34 -6.08
N ARG A 83 30.69 -17.49 -7.08
CA ARG A 83 30.28 -16.10 -6.87
C ARG A 83 28.97 -16.07 -6.10
N THR A 84 29.00 -15.45 -4.93
CA THR A 84 27.84 -15.33 -4.03
C THR A 84 27.02 -14.08 -4.33
N GLU A 85 27.68 -12.96 -4.64
CA GLU A 85 27.05 -11.68 -4.93
C GLU A 85 26.70 -11.54 -6.41
N THR A 86 25.42 -11.66 -6.75
CA THR A 86 24.91 -11.66 -8.14
C THR A 86 24.00 -10.47 -8.45
N GLY A 87 23.62 -9.67 -7.45
CA GLY A 87 22.71 -8.54 -7.61
C GLY A 87 23.37 -7.28 -8.18
N GLU A 88 22.59 -6.22 -8.29
CA GLU A 88 22.99 -4.90 -8.80
C GLU A 88 24.19 -4.28 -8.06
N ALA A 89 24.20 -4.33 -6.73
CA ALA A 89 25.27 -3.77 -5.90
C ALA A 89 26.58 -4.57 -5.94
N SER A 90 26.61 -5.74 -6.58
CA SER A 90 27.77 -6.65 -6.57
C SER A 90 28.99 -6.12 -7.35
N ALA A 91 28.81 -5.05 -8.12
CA ALA A 91 29.89 -4.38 -8.85
C ALA A 91 30.14 -2.95 -8.38
N ASP A 92 29.51 -2.51 -7.28
CA ASP A 92 29.60 -1.11 -6.81
C ASP A 92 31.06 -0.69 -6.55
N HIS A 93 31.90 -1.58 -6.03
CA HIS A 93 33.32 -1.29 -5.83
C HIS A 93 34.06 -0.98 -7.14
N LEU A 94 33.71 -1.64 -8.25
CA LEU A 94 34.28 -1.34 -9.57
C LEU A 94 33.78 0.00 -10.08
N TYR A 95 32.48 0.28 -9.98
CA TYR A 95 31.91 1.57 -10.37
C TYR A 95 32.55 2.73 -9.59
N ILE A 96 32.71 2.56 -8.27
CA ILE A 96 33.39 3.52 -7.39
C ILE A 96 34.84 3.71 -7.81
N GLY A 97 35.59 2.63 -8.03
CA GLY A 97 36.99 2.69 -8.45
C GLY A 97 37.16 3.41 -9.80
N GLN A 98 36.28 3.16 -10.76
CA GLN A 98 36.30 3.85 -12.05
C GLN A 98 35.92 5.33 -11.93
N ALA A 99 34.84 5.63 -11.19
CA ALA A 99 34.37 7.00 -11.00
C ALA A 99 35.44 7.86 -10.31
N LEU A 100 36.07 7.36 -9.24
CA LEU A 100 37.15 8.06 -8.55
C LEU A 100 38.39 8.24 -9.43
N GLN A 101 38.77 7.24 -10.22
CA GLN A 101 39.87 7.40 -11.18
C GLN A 101 39.57 8.48 -12.23
N HIS A 102 38.35 8.49 -12.77
CA HIS A 102 37.93 9.48 -13.75
C HIS A 102 37.89 10.89 -13.14
N TRP A 103 37.27 11.03 -11.97
CA TRP A 103 37.19 12.28 -11.23
C TRP A 103 38.58 12.84 -10.89
N LEU A 104 39.51 12.02 -10.36
CA LEU A 104 40.88 12.47 -10.07
C LEU A 104 41.62 12.96 -11.33
N ARG A 105 41.40 12.32 -12.48
CA ARG A 105 41.98 12.76 -13.76
C ARG A 105 41.39 14.10 -14.20
N GLN A 106 40.09 14.33 -14.01
CA GLN A 106 39.45 15.62 -14.27
C GLN A 106 39.98 16.72 -13.36
N GLN A 107 40.34 16.38 -12.11
CA GLN A 107 40.98 17.28 -11.15
C GLN A 107 42.48 17.52 -11.43
N GLY A 108 43.02 17.03 -12.55
CA GLY A 108 44.41 17.26 -12.98
C GLY A 108 45.44 16.25 -12.46
N HIS A 109 45.02 15.15 -11.84
CA HIS A 109 45.94 14.07 -11.44
C HIS A 109 46.15 13.06 -12.57
N HIS A 110 47.39 12.94 -13.06
CA HIS A 110 47.71 12.06 -14.19
C HIS A 110 48.20 10.66 -13.80
N ASP A 111 48.83 10.50 -12.63
CA ASP A 111 49.22 9.20 -12.08
C ASP A 111 48.17 8.75 -11.08
N VAL A 112 47.22 7.93 -11.54
CA VAL A 112 46.07 7.45 -10.76
C VAL A 112 45.85 5.96 -11.05
N GLU A 113 45.78 5.15 -9.99
CA GLU A 113 45.57 3.71 -10.07
C GLU A 113 44.59 3.24 -8.99
N ALA A 114 43.55 2.49 -9.38
CA ALA A 114 42.68 1.80 -8.45
C ALA A 114 43.17 0.38 -8.17
N SER A 115 43.11 -0.01 -6.91
CA SER A 115 43.32 -1.37 -6.42
C SER A 115 42.08 -1.84 -5.67
N TYR A 116 41.62 -3.05 -5.94
CA TYR A 116 40.43 -3.64 -5.33
C TYR A 116 40.86 -4.71 -4.33
N LEU A 117 40.62 -4.48 -3.05
CA LEU A 117 41.00 -5.41 -1.99
C LEU A 117 39.83 -6.33 -1.65
N GLU A 118 40.12 -7.61 -1.55
CA GLU A 118 39.12 -8.66 -1.27
C GLU A 118 37.86 -8.56 -2.15
N PRO A 119 38.01 -8.53 -3.50
CA PRO A 119 36.88 -8.35 -4.42
C PRO A 119 35.78 -9.42 -4.32
N GLY A 120 36.08 -10.57 -3.69
CA GLY A 120 35.11 -11.64 -3.42
C GLY A 120 34.33 -11.49 -2.12
N SER A 121 34.69 -10.53 -1.25
CA SER A 121 33.93 -10.19 -0.06
C SER A 121 32.60 -9.54 -0.44
N ALA A 122 31.60 -9.66 0.42
CA ALA A 122 30.29 -9.03 0.20
C ALA A 122 30.49 -7.52 -0.07
N HIS A 123 29.89 -7.03 -1.16
CA HIS A 123 29.99 -5.63 -1.62
C HIS A 123 31.40 -5.14 -1.98
N GLY A 124 32.35 -6.05 -2.28
CA GLY A 124 33.63 -5.69 -2.89
C GLY A 124 34.75 -5.25 -1.93
N GLY A 125 34.63 -5.58 -0.64
CA GLY A 125 35.71 -5.45 0.34
C GLY A 125 36.12 -4.00 0.61
N ALA A 126 37.10 -3.51 -0.15
CA ALA A 126 37.50 -2.11 -0.15
C ALA A 126 38.19 -1.70 -1.47
N VAL A 127 38.17 -0.40 -1.76
CA VAL A 127 38.84 0.19 -2.92
C VAL A 127 39.93 1.15 -2.45
N GLU A 128 41.13 1.04 -3.00
CA GLU A 128 42.20 2.01 -2.79
C GLU A 128 42.54 2.68 -4.12
N VAL A 129 42.35 4.00 -4.19
CA VAL A 129 42.74 4.78 -5.36
C VAL A 129 43.97 5.59 -5.00
N ARG A 130 45.14 5.16 -5.51
CA ARG A 130 46.42 5.81 -5.25
C ARG A 130 46.71 6.83 -6.35
N PHE A 131 47.23 7.99 -5.94
CA PHE A 131 47.43 9.11 -6.85
C PHE A 131 48.54 10.08 -6.41
N GLY A 132 48.89 11.00 -7.29
CA GLY A 132 49.94 12.00 -7.08
C GLY A 132 51.34 11.49 -7.43
N ARG A 133 52.36 12.35 -7.27
CA ARG A 133 53.76 11.99 -7.58
C ARG A 133 54.16 10.73 -6.79
N SER A 134 54.58 9.69 -7.50
CA SER A 134 54.98 8.38 -6.94
C SER A 134 53.87 7.68 -6.14
N ARG A 135 52.59 7.99 -6.39
CA ARG A 135 51.42 7.34 -5.77
C ARG A 135 51.40 7.36 -4.23
N HIS A 136 51.94 8.43 -3.62
CA HIS A 136 52.01 8.57 -2.17
C HIS A 136 50.70 9.01 -1.49
N ARG A 137 49.69 9.47 -2.23
CA ARG A 137 48.36 9.81 -1.68
C ARG A 137 47.39 8.68 -2.00
N VAL A 138 46.45 8.42 -1.11
CA VAL A 138 45.44 7.36 -1.30
C VAL A 138 44.07 7.81 -0.84
N ILE A 139 43.05 7.49 -1.65
CA ILE A 139 41.65 7.48 -1.21
C ILE A 139 41.31 6.03 -0.85
N ARG A 140 40.98 5.79 0.42
CA ARG A 140 40.56 4.49 0.93
C ARG A 140 39.05 4.47 1.07
N VAL A 141 38.39 3.70 0.21
CA VAL A 141 36.96 3.44 0.28
C VAL A 141 36.72 2.12 1.01
N GLN A 142 36.18 2.18 2.22
CA GLN A 142 35.84 0.98 2.99
C GLN A 142 34.38 0.58 2.72
N LEU A 143 34.15 -0.58 2.10
CA LEU A 143 32.80 -1.05 1.73
C LEU A 143 32.30 -2.15 2.67
N ALA A 144 33.15 -3.12 2.99
CA ALA A 144 32.87 -4.18 3.94
C ALA A 144 33.07 -3.72 5.38
N ARG A 145 32.36 -4.37 6.31
CA ARG A 145 32.55 -4.15 7.74
C ARG A 145 33.88 -4.71 8.21
N LEU A 146 34.60 -3.91 9.00
CA LEU A 146 35.80 -4.33 9.74
C LEU A 146 35.48 -4.41 11.23
N SER A 147 36.20 -5.27 11.95
CA SER A 147 36.24 -5.17 13.41
C SER A 147 37.06 -3.94 13.83
N PRO A 148 36.85 -3.40 15.06
CA PRO A 148 37.61 -2.25 15.53
C PRO A 148 39.13 -2.46 15.50
N ARG A 149 39.59 -3.69 15.77
CA ARG A 149 41.01 -4.06 15.70
C ARG A 149 41.54 -4.01 14.28
N GLU A 150 40.85 -4.64 13.33
CA GLU A 150 41.25 -4.63 11.92
C GLU A 150 41.25 -3.21 11.37
N GLN A 151 40.27 -2.40 11.75
CA GLN A 151 40.21 -1.00 11.36
C GLN A 151 41.44 -0.23 11.86
N GLN A 152 41.81 -0.35 13.14
CA GLN A 152 43.03 0.28 13.66
C GLN A 152 44.28 -0.18 12.91
N GLU A 153 44.41 -1.49 12.65
CA GLU A 153 45.54 -2.04 11.90
C GLU A 153 45.63 -1.50 10.47
N VAL A 154 44.48 -1.32 9.80
CA VAL A 154 44.41 -0.71 8.46
C VAL A 154 44.77 0.78 8.52
N HIS A 155 44.25 1.53 9.49
CA HIS A 155 44.57 2.94 9.70
C HIS A 155 46.08 3.13 9.91
N ASP A 156 46.69 2.38 10.83
CA ASP A 156 48.12 2.46 11.12
C ASP A 156 48.98 2.08 9.92
N ARG A 157 48.58 1.06 9.16
CA ARG A 157 49.30 0.62 7.97
C ARG A 157 49.29 1.69 6.88
N LEU A 158 48.12 2.26 6.58
CA LEU A 158 48.00 3.27 5.53
C LEU A 158 48.72 4.57 5.92
N ALA A 159 48.62 4.99 7.19
CA ALA A 159 49.34 6.16 7.70
C ALA A 159 50.86 6.02 7.61
N LYS A 160 51.41 4.80 7.71
CA LYS A 160 52.86 4.54 7.53
C LYS A 160 53.30 4.53 6.07
N GLN A 161 52.41 4.17 5.14
CA GLN A 161 52.73 3.95 3.72
C GLN A 161 52.48 5.17 2.84
N HIS A 162 51.55 6.04 3.26
CA HIS A 162 51.06 7.15 2.45
C HIS A 162 51.17 8.48 3.20
N THR A 163 51.48 9.56 2.47
CA THR A 163 51.57 10.90 3.05
C THR A 163 50.21 11.47 3.40
N HIS A 164 49.18 11.11 2.64
CA HIS A 164 47.79 11.49 2.87
C HIS A 164 46.89 10.28 2.62
N VAL A 165 46.03 9.99 3.60
CA VAL A 165 45.02 8.93 3.54
C VAL A 165 43.65 9.58 3.69
N HIS A 166 42.88 9.59 2.61
CA HIS A 166 41.54 10.15 2.58
C HIS A 166 40.52 9.02 2.74
N TRP A 167 39.73 9.07 3.81
CA TRP A 167 38.78 8.00 4.17
C TRP A 167 37.40 8.28 3.60
N VAL A 168 36.83 7.27 2.94
CA VAL A 168 35.49 7.29 2.39
C VAL A 168 34.78 5.99 2.77
N TYR A 169 33.52 6.07 3.15
CA TYR A 169 32.80 4.96 3.77
C TYR A 169 31.55 4.56 2.97
N GLY A 170 31.48 3.29 2.60
CA GLY A 170 30.35 2.70 1.91
C GLY A 170 29.14 2.43 2.81
N PRO A 171 27.98 2.08 2.22
CA PRO A 171 26.75 1.85 2.97
C PRO A 171 26.83 0.69 3.98
N TYR A 172 27.67 -0.32 3.70
CA TYR A 172 27.73 -1.57 4.47
C TYR A 172 28.95 -1.69 5.40
N CYS A 173 29.79 -0.67 5.49
CA CYS A 173 31.03 -0.73 6.29
C CYS A 173 30.78 -0.74 7.80
N GLY A 174 29.56 -0.40 8.23
CA GLY A 174 29.20 -0.39 9.65
C GLY A 174 29.93 0.66 10.47
N LEU A 175 30.34 1.77 9.84
CA LEU A 175 30.89 2.97 10.49
C LEU A 175 30.03 3.35 11.69
N SER A 176 30.66 3.48 12.85
CA SER A 176 29.97 3.78 14.09
C SER A 176 29.69 5.28 14.22
N HIS A 177 28.67 5.61 15.01
CA HIS A 177 28.29 6.99 15.25
C HIS A 177 29.40 7.79 15.96
N SER A 178 30.02 7.19 16.98
CA SER A 178 31.12 7.80 17.74
C SER A 178 32.29 8.20 16.85
N GLU A 179 32.59 7.43 15.80
CA GLU A 179 33.67 7.75 14.86
C GLU A 179 33.35 8.99 14.02
N VAL A 180 32.07 9.23 13.73
CA VAL A 180 31.62 10.45 13.01
C VAL A 180 31.62 11.65 13.95
N GLU A 181 31.20 11.46 15.20
CA GLU A 181 31.23 12.50 16.23
C GLU A 181 32.67 12.98 16.49
N ASP A 182 33.60 12.03 16.69
CA ASP A 182 35.02 12.34 16.96
C ASP A 182 35.69 13.05 15.78
N ALA A 183 35.33 12.69 14.55
CA ALA A 183 35.85 13.32 13.33
C ALA A 183 35.12 14.62 12.92
N GLY A 184 33.99 14.92 13.56
CA GLY A 184 33.09 16.04 13.22
C GLY A 184 32.29 15.86 11.92
N HIS A 185 32.70 14.97 11.02
CA HIS A 185 31.94 14.50 9.86
C HIS A 185 32.59 13.24 9.27
N ALA A 186 31.88 12.54 8.38
CA ALA A 186 32.43 11.45 7.58
C ALA A 186 32.00 11.53 6.12
N ILE A 187 32.91 11.20 5.20
CA ILE A 187 32.59 11.12 3.77
C ILE A 187 31.99 9.75 3.47
N ARG A 188 30.76 9.75 2.94
CA ARG A 188 30.00 8.59 2.51
C ARG A 188 30.05 8.45 1.00
N ILE A 189 29.92 7.21 0.52
CA ILE A 189 29.78 6.93 -0.90
C ILE A 189 28.68 5.90 -1.12
N SER A 190 27.91 6.06 -2.19
CA SER A 190 26.86 5.11 -2.55
C SER A 190 26.67 5.08 -4.07
N CYS A 191 26.23 3.94 -4.58
CA CYS A 191 25.87 3.79 -5.99
C CYS A 191 24.35 3.74 -6.13
N ARG A 192 23.82 4.47 -7.11
CA ARG A 192 22.40 4.45 -7.50
C ARG A 192 22.28 4.00 -8.95
N THR A 193 21.22 3.26 -9.28
CA THR A 193 20.98 2.88 -10.68
C THR A 193 20.24 4.00 -11.37
N GLU A 194 20.86 4.53 -12.42
CA GLU A 194 20.29 5.55 -13.30
C GLU A 194 20.35 5.03 -14.73
N GLY A 195 19.18 4.77 -15.30
CA GLY A 195 19.05 4.08 -16.59
C GLY A 195 19.74 2.71 -16.57
N ALA A 196 20.74 2.52 -17.44
CA ALA A 196 21.46 1.27 -17.61
C ALA A 196 22.84 1.24 -16.93
N THR A 197 23.13 2.18 -16.03
CA THR A 197 24.41 2.27 -15.32
C THR A 197 24.22 2.51 -13.83
N ARG A 198 25.33 2.38 -13.09
CA ARG A 198 25.43 2.73 -11.67
C ARG A 198 26.17 4.06 -11.57
N GLU A 199 25.50 5.07 -11.04
CA GLU A 199 26.09 6.38 -10.77
C GLU A 199 26.54 6.49 -9.32
N VAL A 200 27.68 7.16 -9.12
CA VAL A 200 28.36 7.26 -7.83
C VAL A 200 28.05 8.61 -7.19
N TYR A 201 27.46 8.56 -6.01
CA TYR A 201 27.14 9.71 -5.17
C TYR A 201 28.06 9.76 -3.96
N VAL A 202 28.48 10.96 -3.59
CA VAL A 202 29.26 11.23 -2.39
C VAL A 202 28.38 11.99 -1.40
N GLY A 203 28.48 11.66 -0.12
CA GLY A 203 27.69 12.31 0.91
C GLY A 203 28.56 12.80 2.07
N THR A 204 28.20 13.91 2.68
CA THR A 204 28.76 14.29 3.99
C THR A 204 27.79 13.84 5.07
N GLN A 205 28.23 12.90 5.90
CA GLN A 205 27.53 12.52 7.11
C GLN A 205 27.98 13.44 8.25
N PHE A 206 27.02 14.12 8.87
CA PHE A 206 27.25 14.95 10.04
C PHE A 206 27.07 14.15 11.34
N PRO A 207 27.51 14.68 12.50
CA PRO A 207 27.35 14.02 13.80
C PRO A 207 25.90 13.79 14.21
N ASP A 208 24.91 14.42 13.56
CA ASP A 208 23.48 14.14 13.77
C ASP A 208 22.95 12.97 12.90
N ASN A 209 23.84 12.26 12.20
CA ASN A 209 23.57 11.23 11.20
C ASN A 209 22.85 11.71 9.93
N SER A 210 22.62 13.01 9.75
CA SER A 210 22.15 13.52 8.47
C SER A 210 23.24 13.33 7.40
N VAL A 211 22.83 12.96 6.18
CA VAL A 211 23.74 12.78 5.05
C VAL A 211 23.32 13.68 3.90
N ALA A 212 24.14 14.68 3.59
CA ALA A 212 23.95 15.54 2.43
C ALA A 212 24.62 14.90 1.21
N TRP A 213 23.82 14.30 0.32
CA TRP A 213 24.30 13.65 -0.91
C TRP A 213 24.48 14.65 -2.06
N THR A 214 25.55 14.48 -2.83
CA THR A 214 25.92 15.25 -4.02
C THR A 214 26.51 14.29 -5.06
N ALA A 215 26.53 14.72 -6.33
CA ALA A 215 27.21 13.98 -7.38
C ALA A 215 28.74 14.12 -7.23
N LEU A 216 29.51 13.11 -7.64
CA LEU A 216 30.97 13.12 -7.47
C LEU A 216 31.68 14.26 -8.24
N ASP A 217 31.11 14.70 -9.36
CA ASP A 217 31.62 15.81 -10.18
C ASP A 217 31.47 17.18 -9.52
N GLU A 218 30.53 17.33 -8.60
CA GLU A 218 30.36 18.52 -7.75
C GLU A 218 31.34 18.55 -6.57
N CYS A 219 32.04 17.45 -6.28
CA CYS A 219 33.07 17.38 -5.25
C CYS A 219 34.43 17.88 -5.76
N SER A 220 35.24 18.42 -4.85
CA SER A 220 36.65 18.77 -5.09
C SER A 220 37.58 18.00 -4.17
N LEU A 221 38.85 17.86 -4.56
CA LEU A 221 39.88 17.26 -3.72
C LEU A 221 40.80 18.33 -3.16
N THR A 222 40.99 18.33 -1.83
CA THR A 222 41.96 19.17 -1.14
C THR A 222 42.97 18.32 -0.36
N ASP A 223 43.90 18.96 0.37
CA ASP A 223 44.78 18.25 1.31
C ASP A 223 44.06 17.77 2.57
N ALA A 224 42.90 18.36 2.89
CA ALA A 224 42.03 17.90 3.97
C ALA A 224 41.16 16.69 3.58
N GLY A 225 41.02 16.41 2.26
CA GLY A 225 40.24 15.29 1.75
C GLY A 225 39.28 15.66 0.64
N VAL A 226 38.29 14.80 0.44
CA VAL A 226 37.19 15.03 -0.50
C VAL A 226 36.25 16.07 0.12
N ILE A 227 36.12 17.22 -0.53
CA ILE A 227 35.24 18.30 -0.11
C ILE A 227 33.97 18.23 -0.94
N THR A 228 32.84 18.15 -0.26
CA THR A 228 31.51 18.22 -0.86
C THR A 228 30.97 19.66 -0.76
N PRO A 229 29.95 20.05 -1.55
CA PRO A 229 29.30 21.34 -1.41
C PRO A 229 28.78 21.62 0.01
N ALA A 230 28.37 20.58 0.74
CA ALA A 230 27.91 20.69 2.12
C ALA A 230 29.03 21.05 3.12
N LEU A 231 30.30 20.83 2.76
CA LEU A 231 31.47 21.23 3.55
C LEU A 231 32.02 22.60 3.13
N ASP A 232 31.83 23.01 1.87
CA ASP A 232 32.23 24.33 1.37
C ASP A 232 31.35 25.47 1.92
N VAL A 233 30.08 25.18 2.20
CA VAL A 233 29.23 26.07 3.00
C VAL A 233 29.72 25.95 4.44
N ARG A 234 30.58 26.88 4.88
CA ARG A 234 30.97 27.01 6.30
C ARG A 234 29.71 26.85 7.15
N PRO A 235 29.68 25.92 8.12
CA PRO A 235 28.58 25.89 9.06
C PRO A 235 28.58 27.24 9.76
N SER A 236 27.61 28.11 9.43
CA SER A 236 27.12 29.10 10.37
C SER A 236 26.95 28.34 11.67
N THR A 237 27.56 28.86 12.74
CA THR A 237 27.39 28.40 14.11
C THR A 237 25.89 28.23 14.37
N THR A 238 25.40 27.04 14.04
CA THR A 238 24.05 26.64 14.33
C THR A 238 24.23 26.09 15.71
N VAL A 239 23.71 26.86 16.68
CA VAL A 239 23.60 26.44 18.08
C VAL A 239 23.25 24.95 18.06
N PRO A 240 24.02 24.08 18.76
CA PRO A 240 23.87 22.64 18.64
C PRO A 240 22.40 22.31 18.77
N ALA A 241 21.83 21.70 17.73
CA ALA A 241 20.46 21.22 17.79
C ALA A 241 20.40 20.27 18.99
N PRO A 242 19.42 20.45 19.90
CA PRO A 242 19.32 19.58 21.06
C PRO A 242 19.25 18.12 20.58
N VAL A 243 20.07 17.27 21.20
CA VAL A 243 20.18 15.84 20.88
C VAL A 243 18.78 15.25 20.78
N ALA A 244 18.38 14.84 19.58
CA ALA A 244 17.04 14.36 19.27
C ALA A 244 17.09 12.83 19.14
N PHE A 245 16.67 12.10 20.17
CA PHE A 245 16.62 10.65 20.10
C PHE A 245 15.38 10.20 19.33
N PRO A 246 15.49 9.50 18.19
CA PRO A 246 14.33 9.04 17.44
C PRO A 246 13.59 7.97 18.25
N LEU A 247 12.28 8.14 18.37
CA LEU A 247 11.38 7.21 19.02
C LEU A 247 10.71 6.34 17.96
N ALA A 248 10.72 5.02 18.17
CA ALA A 248 10.11 4.09 17.24
C ALA A 248 8.59 4.31 17.18
N PRO A 249 8.00 4.44 15.97
CA PRO A 249 6.55 4.59 15.82
C PRO A 249 5.76 3.50 16.53
N GLY A 250 4.70 3.89 17.24
CA GLY A 250 3.77 2.98 17.93
C GLY A 250 4.31 2.38 19.23
N THR A 251 5.46 2.85 19.72
CA THR A 251 6.07 2.34 20.96
C THR A 251 5.76 3.17 22.21
N ILE A 252 5.17 4.35 22.02
CA ILE A 252 4.84 5.28 23.10
C ILE A 252 3.35 5.61 23.05
N ALA A 253 2.70 5.49 24.20
CA ALA A 253 1.36 5.97 24.42
C ALA A 253 1.33 7.04 25.51
N PHE A 254 0.27 7.85 25.51
CA PHE A 254 0.05 8.87 26.50
C PHE A 254 -1.44 9.12 26.76
N THR A 255 -1.73 9.75 27.90
CA THR A 255 -3.08 10.16 28.33
C THR A 255 -2.98 11.36 29.28
N ARG A 256 -4.12 11.87 29.78
CA ARG A 256 -4.15 12.98 30.77
C ARG A 256 -3.39 14.22 30.28
N THR A 257 -3.74 14.61 29.06
CA THR A 257 -3.17 15.73 28.34
C THR A 257 -3.70 17.05 28.88
N VAL A 258 -2.79 17.91 29.33
CA VAL A 258 -3.07 19.28 29.75
C VAL A 258 -2.29 20.20 28.83
N GLU A 259 -2.97 21.09 28.11
CA GLU A 259 -2.31 22.07 27.26
C GLU A 259 -1.62 23.15 28.11
N LEU A 260 -0.36 23.45 27.78
CA LEU A 260 0.43 24.49 28.44
C LEU A 260 0.35 25.81 27.65
N PRO A 261 0.33 26.98 28.33
CA PRO A 261 0.23 28.27 27.64
C PRO A 261 1.45 28.52 26.74
N GLU A 262 1.20 29.00 25.52
CA GLU A 262 2.21 29.27 24.50
C GLU A 262 3.26 30.28 24.98
N ALA A 263 4.54 29.93 24.81
CA ALA A 263 5.65 30.89 24.90
C ALA A 263 5.94 31.41 23.48
N ASP A 264 5.43 32.61 23.18
CA ASP A 264 5.68 33.45 21.99
C ASP A 264 6.03 32.74 20.67
N GLY A 265 5.03 32.59 19.80
CA GLY A 265 5.21 32.65 18.34
C GLY A 265 5.68 31.39 17.60
N THR A 266 5.56 30.19 18.20
CA THR A 266 5.85 28.92 17.51
C THR A 266 4.58 28.24 17.02
N ALA A 267 4.60 27.66 15.81
CA ALA A 267 3.45 26.99 15.18
C ALA A 267 3.17 25.58 15.74
N GLU A 268 3.42 25.35 17.03
CA GLU A 268 3.36 24.04 17.69
C GLU A 268 2.70 24.17 19.08
N HIS A 269 1.78 23.25 19.41
CA HIS A 269 1.13 23.17 20.72
C HIS A 269 1.92 22.28 21.67
N LEU A 270 2.01 22.71 22.93
CA LEU A 270 2.71 21.98 23.99
C LEU A 270 1.71 21.41 25.00
N TYR A 271 1.80 20.10 25.24
CA TYR A 271 0.97 19.37 26.17
C TYR A 271 1.83 18.74 27.27
N GLU A 272 1.31 18.69 28.48
CA GLU A 272 1.84 17.86 29.55
C GLU A 272 0.97 16.61 29.69
N ALA A 273 1.60 15.43 29.63
CA ALA A 273 0.87 14.16 29.60
C ALA A 273 1.57 13.08 30.42
N ASP A 274 0.79 12.08 30.84
CA ASP A 274 1.30 10.83 31.38
C ASP A 274 1.67 9.95 30.20
N VAL A 275 2.95 9.60 30.09
CA VAL A 275 3.53 8.91 28.94
C VAL A 275 4.10 7.57 29.38
N GLN A 276 3.78 6.51 28.64
CA GLN A 276 4.36 5.18 28.87
C GLN A 276 4.99 4.66 27.58
N PRO A 277 6.31 4.48 27.54
CA PRO A 277 6.96 3.65 26.54
C PRO A 277 6.66 2.16 26.79
N LEU A 278 6.61 1.36 25.72
CA LEU A 278 6.44 -0.10 25.82
C LEU A 278 7.46 -0.71 26.79
N GLY A 279 6.98 -1.50 27.75
CA GLY A 279 7.83 -2.19 28.73
C GLY A 279 8.48 -1.28 29.78
N SER A 280 8.08 -0.01 29.86
CA SER A 280 8.57 0.98 30.84
C SER A 280 7.44 1.45 31.75
N THR A 281 7.78 2.10 32.86
CA THR A 281 6.79 2.73 33.76
C THR A 281 6.27 4.05 33.18
N VAL A 282 5.12 4.51 33.64
CA VAL A 282 4.57 5.83 33.29
C VAL A 282 5.51 6.93 33.82
N VAL A 283 5.75 7.93 32.98
CA VAL A 283 6.48 9.14 33.32
C VAL A 283 5.64 10.35 32.91
N ARG A 284 5.71 11.44 33.69
CA ARG A 284 5.16 12.72 33.23
C ARG A 284 6.13 13.30 32.20
N ALA A 285 5.65 13.69 31.02
CA ALA A 285 6.50 14.30 30.00
C ALA A 285 5.75 15.37 29.22
N ARG A 286 6.51 16.24 28.55
CA ARG A 286 5.95 17.24 27.64
C ARG A 286 5.92 16.68 26.23
N ILE A 287 4.81 16.89 25.53
CA ILE A 287 4.59 16.47 24.14
C ILE A 287 4.31 17.72 23.31
N MET A 288 5.04 17.88 22.23
CA MET A 288 4.86 18.96 21.27
C MET A 288 4.25 18.39 19.99
N LEU A 289 3.13 18.96 19.58
CA LEU A 289 2.38 18.60 18.37
C LEU A 289 2.21 19.81 17.45
N PRO A 290 2.11 19.61 16.13
CA PRO A 290 1.83 20.69 15.18
C PRO A 290 0.51 21.41 15.48
N HIS A 291 0.44 22.72 15.18
CA HIS A 291 -0.76 23.53 15.41
C HIS A 291 -2.02 23.03 14.66
N ASP A 292 -1.84 22.34 13.52
CA ASP A 292 -2.91 21.74 12.74
C ASP A 292 -3.36 20.36 13.26
N HIS A 293 -2.70 19.81 14.29
CA HIS A 293 -3.09 18.56 14.91
C HIS A 293 -4.23 18.77 15.92
N PRO A 294 -5.31 17.96 15.89
CA PRO A 294 -6.42 18.12 16.83
C PRO A 294 -5.98 17.82 18.28
N ALA A 295 -6.32 18.72 19.20
CA ALA A 295 -5.96 18.59 20.61
C ALA A 295 -6.31 17.20 21.17
N PRO A 296 -5.33 16.47 21.74
CA PRO A 296 -5.55 15.13 22.25
C PRO A 296 -6.45 15.14 23.49
N SER A 297 -7.41 14.22 23.54
CA SER A 297 -8.40 14.13 24.61
C SER A 297 -7.79 13.53 25.89
N PRO A 298 -7.97 14.13 27.07
CA PRO A 298 -7.44 13.59 28.33
C PRO A 298 -8.15 12.28 28.77
N HIS A 299 -9.30 11.97 28.17
CA HIS A 299 -10.14 10.82 28.47
C HIS A 299 -9.88 9.61 27.55
N GLN A 300 -8.95 9.75 26.60
CA GLN A 300 -8.60 8.70 25.65
C GLN A 300 -7.11 8.40 25.69
N LEU A 301 -6.76 7.15 25.39
CA LEU A 301 -5.37 6.75 25.25
C LEU A 301 -4.91 7.10 23.83
N HIS A 302 -3.85 7.88 23.72
CA HIS A 302 -3.27 8.31 22.45
C HIS A 302 -1.93 7.60 22.22
N VAL A 303 -1.65 7.22 20.97
CA VAL A 303 -0.39 6.59 20.60
C VAL A 303 0.33 7.43 19.56
N ILE A 304 1.65 7.54 19.70
CA ILE A 304 2.52 8.27 18.78
C ILE A 304 2.96 7.31 17.67
N PHE A 305 2.34 7.41 16.50
CA PHE A 305 2.67 6.60 15.31
C PHE A 305 3.43 7.38 14.24
N SER A 306 3.58 8.69 14.39
CA SER A 306 4.38 9.50 13.49
C SER A 306 5.87 9.39 13.82
N SER A 307 6.70 10.00 12.97
CA SER A 307 8.06 10.36 13.37
C SER A 307 8.00 11.14 14.68
N ALA A 308 8.77 10.70 15.67
CA ALA A 308 8.84 11.35 16.97
C ALA A 308 10.27 11.35 17.48
N HIS A 309 10.64 12.43 18.16
CA HIS A 309 11.97 12.64 18.70
C HIS A 309 11.90 13.07 20.15
N LEU A 310 12.77 12.52 20.98
CA LEU A 310 12.96 12.93 22.36
C LEU A 310 14.08 13.98 22.43
N LEU A 311 13.77 15.15 22.97
CA LEU A 311 14.65 16.30 23.10
C LEU A 311 14.92 16.58 24.60
N PRO A 312 16.17 16.88 25.00
CA PRO A 312 16.47 17.32 26.37
C PRO A 312 15.97 18.75 26.60
N LEU A 313 15.24 18.99 27.69
CA LEU A 313 14.85 20.34 28.14
C LEU A 313 16.01 20.98 28.91
N THR A 314 16.76 21.88 28.26
CA THR A 314 17.97 22.52 28.82
C THR A 314 17.71 23.54 29.93
N THR A 315 16.45 23.79 30.32
CA THR A 315 16.06 24.82 31.31
C THR A 315 15.14 24.30 32.43
N ALA A 316 14.99 22.99 32.61
CA ALA A 316 14.15 22.43 33.68
C ALA A 316 14.89 22.45 35.05
N ALA A 317 14.18 22.85 36.11
CA ALA A 317 14.67 22.73 37.48
C ALA A 317 14.90 21.24 37.84
N PRO A 318 15.84 20.89 38.73
CA PRO A 318 16.30 19.53 38.98
C PRO A 318 15.25 18.54 39.53
N SER A 319 14.01 18.96 39.75
CA SER A 319 12.92 18.16 40.31
C SER A 319 11.80 17.78 39.32
N GLU A 320 11.86 18.20 38.06
CA GLU A 320 10.82 17.91 37.05
C GLU A 320 11.38 17.13 35.85
N PRO A 321 10.59 16.22 35.25
CA PRO A 321 11.06 15.33 34.18
C PRO A 321 11.52 16.13 32.94
N ALA A 322 12.82 15.98 32.63
CA ALA A 322 13.60 16.86 31.76
C ALA A 322 13.54 16.54 30.26
N TRP A 323 12.46 15.93 29.75
CA TRP A 323 12.37 15.46 28.37
C TRP A 323 11.12 15.95 27.63
N LEU A 324 11.32 16.40 26.39
CA LEU A 324 10.31 16.87 25.46
C LEU A 324 10.17 15.88 24.31
N ILE A 325 8.96 15.38 24.06
CA ILE A 325 8.66 14.52 22.92
C ILE A 325 8.06 15.39 21.81
N ARG A 326 8.79 15.59 20.71
CA ARG A 326 8.26 16.24 19.51
C ARG A 326 7.74 15.19 18.55
N ALA A 327 6.46 15.22 18.23
CA ALA A 327 5.82 14.25 17.33
C ALA A 327 5.04 14.97 16.23
N GLU A 328 5.11 14.47 15.00
CA GLU A 328 4.36 15.01 13.86
C GLU A 328 2.85 14.66 13.90
N GLY A 329 2.45 13.70 14.74
CA GLY A 329 1.04 13.35 14.91
C GLY A 329 0.80 12.16 15.82
N THR A 330 -0.42 12.09 16.35
CA THR A 330 -0.87 11.03 17.27
C THR A 330 -2.23 10.49 16.84
N SER A 331 -2.55 9.27 17.26
CA SER A 331 -3.84 8.63 16.96
C SER A 331 -4.50 8.14 18.25
N PRO A 332 -5.81 8.42 18.45
CA PRO A 332 -6.55 7.88 19.58
C PRO A 332 -6.77 6.38 19.41
N LEU A 333 -6.68 5.62 20.51
CA LEU A 333 -7.14 4.24 20.53
C LEU A 333 -8.63 4.19 20.93
N PRO A 334 -9.40 3.26 20.34
CA PRO A 334 -10.81 3.08 20.69
C PRO A 334 -11.01 2.48 22.09
N GLN A 335 -10.00 1.81 22.65
CA GLN A 335 -10.04 1.29 24.01
C GLN A 335 -9.45 2.29 25.01
N GLN A 336 -10.07 2.39 26.19
CA GLN A 336 -9.56 3.22 27.30
C GLN A 336 -8.35 2.60 28.01
N VAL A 337 -8.12 1.30 27.83
CA VAL A 337 -6.97 0.56 28.36
C VAL A 337 -6.39 -0.32 27.26
N ASP A 338 -5.07 -0.43 27.21
CA ASP A 338 -4.34 -1.29 26.29
C ASP A 338 -3.31 -2.10 27.10
N ALA A 339 -3.28 -3.42 26.90
CA ALA A 339 -2.37 -4.31 27.62
C ALA A 339 -0.89 -3.97 27.39
N ARG A 340 -0.57 -3.26 26.30
CA ARG A 340 0.77 -2.75 25.99
C ARG A 340 1.25 -1.65 26.95
N TRP A 341 0.33 -0.89 27.52
CA TRP A 341 0.59 0.22 28.42
C TRP A 341 -0.35 0.14 29.62
N PRO A 342 -0.14 -0.87 30.48
CA PRO A 342 -1.10 -1.23 31.53
C PRO A 342 -1.25 -0.18 32.62
N ASP A 343 -0.30 0.75 32.72
CA ASP A 343 -0.24 1.74 33.79
C ASP A 343 -0.84 3.09 33.37
N LEU A 344 -1.11 3.31 32.07
CA LEU A 344 -1.81 4.50 31.59
C LEU A 344 -3.30 4.42 31.95
N ARG A 345 -3.76 5.42 32.70
CA ARG A 345 -5.16 5.53 33.13
C ARG A 345 -5.75 6.85 32.66
N PRO A 346 -6.63 6.84 31.64
CA PRO A 346 -7.33 8.05 31.23
C PRO A 346 -8.12 8.70 32.35
N GLU A 347 -8.37 10.00 32.24
CA GLU A 347 -9.22 10.68 33.21
C GLU A 347 -10.65 10.15 33.11
N PRO A 348 -11.31 9.84 34.24
CA PRO A 348 -12.70 9.43 34.23
C PRO A 348 -13.53 10.50 33.51
N LEU A 349 -14.38 10.08 32.57
CA LEU A 349 -15.33 11.03 31.97
C LEU A 349 -16.16 11.68 33.08
N PRO A 350 -16.45 12.99 33.01
CA PRO A 350 -17.46 13.60 33.85
C PRO A 350 -18.75 12.79 33.72
N THR A 351 -19.30 12.31 34.83
CA THR A 351 -20.53 11.52 34.85
C THR A 351 -21.68 12.40 34.37
N GLU A 352 -22.01 12.34 33.09
CA GLU A 352 -23.25 12.91 32.58
C GLU A 352 -24.44 12.11 33.13
N PRO A 353 -25.55 12.78 33.50
CA PRO A 353 -26.77 12.12 33.96
C PRO A 353 -27.27 11.11 32.91
N PRO A 354 -28.00 10.05 33.34
CA PRO A 354 -28.25 8.88 32.52
C PRO A 354 -28.99 9.27 31.23
N THR A 355 -28.27 9.23 30.12
CA THR A 355 -28.84 9.35 28.78
C THR A 355 -29.46 8.00 28.42
N PRO A 356 -30.69 7.97 27.85
CA PRO A 356 -31.39 6.72 27.61
C PRO A 356 -30.61 5.83 26.66
N GLU A 357 -30.68 4.53 26.94
CA GLU A 357 -30.12 3.41 26.17
C GLU A 357 -30.12 3.67 24.66
N PRO A 358 -28.97 3.53 23.96
CA PRO A 358 -28.90 3.81 22.54
C PRO A 358 -29.80 2.83 21.79
N ALA A 359 -30.75 3.37 21.02
CA ALA A 359 -31.62 2.59 20.15
C ALA A 359 -30.76 1.76 19.16
N PRO A 360 -31.17 0.52 18.85
CA PRO A 360 -30.42 -0.37 17.96
C PRO A 360 -30.21 0.29 16.59
N GLU A 361 -28.99 0.20 16.06
CA GLU A 361 -28.67 0.74 14.73
C GLU A 361 -29.60 0.13 13.65
N PRO A 362 -30.10 0.94 12.69
CA PRO A 362 -31.04 0.49 11.68
C PRO A 362 -30.44 -0.61 10.79
N TYR A 363 -31.19 -1.69 10.62
CA TYR A 363 -30.78 -2.85 9.81
C TYR A 363 -30.52 -2.44 8.36
N THR A 364 -29.36 -2.84 7.81
CA THR A 364 -28.97 -2.47 6.44
C THR A 364 -29.45 -3.53 5.44
N PHE A 365 -30.39 -3.16 4.56
CA PHE A 365 -30.94 -4.08 3.56
C PHE A 365 -29.92 -4.42 2.44
N PRO A 366 -29.82 -5.69 1.98
CA PRO A 366 -28.80 -6.16 1.02
C PRO A 366 -28.79 -5.45 -0.34
N MET A 367 -29.95 -5.04 -0.84
CA MET A 367 -30.10 -4.33 -2.13
C MET A 367 -30.13 -2.80 -1.95
N GLY A 368 -29.92 -2.31 -0.74
CA GLY A 368 -30.18 -0.92 -0.35
C GLY A 368 -31.66 -0.69 -0.04
N GLU A 369 -31.92 0.22 0.91
CA GLU A 369 -33.28 0.49 1.41
C GLU A 369 -34.20 1.04 0.30
N ALA A 370 -33.71 1.97 -0.52
CA ALA A 370 -34.51 2.57 -1.60
C ALA A 370 -34.96 1.53 -2.65
N GLU A 371 -34.08 0.59 -3.02
CA GLU A 371 -34.42 -0.45 -4.00
C GLU A 371 -35.35 -1.50 -3.38
N THR A 372 -35.14 -1.82 -2.11
CA THR A 372 -36.04 -2.68 -1.32
C THR A 372 -37.46 -2.10 -1.26
N ILE A 373 -37.59 -0.80 -1.02
CA ILE A 373 -38.88 -0.09 -1.03
C ILE A 373 -39.54 -0.15 -2.42
N ARG A 374 -38.78 0.06 -3.50
CA ARG A 374 -39.31 0.00 -4.88
C ARG A 374 -39.81 -1.40 -5.23
N LEU A 375 -39.07 -2.43 -4.84
CA LEU A 375 -39.45 -3.82 -5.06
C LEU A 375 -40.70 -4.19 -4.27
N ILE A 376 -40.77 -3.82 -2.98
CA ILE A 376 -41.94 -4.06 -2.13
C ILE A 376 -43.18 -3.36 -2.71
N ARG A 377 -43.06 -2.11 -3.17
CA ARG A 377 -44.16 -1.41 -3.86
C ARG A 377 -44.61 -2.14 -5.11
N SER A 378 -43.68 -2.62 -5.94
CA SER A 378 -44.01 -3.38 -7.16
C SER A 378 -44.82 -4.63 -6.81
N GLN A 379 -44.35 -5.41 -5.83
CA GLN A 379 -45.00 -6.63 -5.39
C GLN A 379 -46.39 -6.37 -4.78
N LEU A 380 -46.57 -5.30 -4.01
CA LEU A 380 -47.88 -4.94 -3.46
C LEU A 380 -48.86 -4.47 -4.56
N ASN A 381 -48.37 -3.84 -5.63
CA ASN A 381 -49.18 -3.53 -6.79
C ASN A 381 -49.57 -4.79 -7.58
N ASP A 382 -48.68 -5.79 -7.69
CA ASP A 382 -49.02 -7.10 -8.26
C ASP A 382 -50.13 -7.78 -7.43
N VAL A 383 -50.00 -7.79 -6.11
CA VAL A 383 -50.99 -8.34 -5.17
C VAL A 383 -52.32 -7.57 -5.23
N ALA A 384 -52.27 -6.25 -5.44
CA ALA A 384 -53.47 -5.43 -5.63
C ALA A 384 -54.22 -5.80 -6.93
N ARG A 385 -53.49 -6.07 -8.02
CA ARG A 385 -54.08 -6.55 -9.28
C ARG A 385 -54.75 -7.91 -9.12
N ASP A 386 -54.14 -8.80 -8.36
CA ASP A 386 -54.68 -10.13 -8.07
C ASP A 386 -55.77 -10.13 -6.97
N GLN A 387 -56.13 -8.94 -6.46
CA GLN A 387 -57.09 -8.73 -5.36
C GLN A 387 -56.76 -9.56 -4.11
N GLY A 388 -55.48 -9.81 -3.88
CA GLY A 388 -54.98 -10.70 -2.83
C GLY A 388 -54.56 -9.99 -1.55
N LEU A 389 -54.03 -10.79 -0.62
CA LEU A 389 -53.25 -10.34 0.53
C LEU A 389 -51.93 -11.11 0.54
N ILE A 390 -50.84 -10.41 0.85
CA ILE A 390 -49.51 -11.02 0.94
C ILE A 390 -49.04 -11.07 2.38
N ASN A 391 -48.39 -12.17 2.70
CA ASN A 391 -47.77 -12.33 4.00
C ASN A 391 -46.46 -11.53 4.09
N TRP A 392 -46.18 -10.86 5.21
CA TRP A 392 -44.93 -10.13 5.43
C TRP A 392 -43.69 -10.99 5.15
N GLU A 393 -43.64 -12.22 5.68
CA GLU A 393 -42.49 -13.11 5.47
C GLU A 393 -42.32 -13.50 4.00
N LYS A 394 -43.42 -13.54 3.23
CA LYS A 394 -43.36 -13.79 1.78
C LYS A 394 -42.89 -12.54 1.05
N LEU A 395 -43.37 -11.36 1.44
CA LEU A 395 -43.03 -10.08 0.83
C LEU A 395 -41.53 -9.76 0.98
N ILE A 396 -40.99 -9.88 2.18
CA ILE A 396 -39.59 -9.51 2.48
C ILE A 396 -38.56 -10.48 1.86
N ARG A 397 -38.95 -11.76 1.66
CA ARG A 397 -38.14 -12.74 0.91
C ARG A 397 -37.94 -12.37 -0.55
N HIS A 398 -38.88 -11.67 -1.19
CA HIS A 398 -38.67 -11.19 -2.56
C HIS A 398 -37.54 -10.16 -2.62
N ALA A 399 -37.31 -9.41 -1.53
CA ALA A 399 -36.18 -8.50 -1.38
C ALA A 399 -34.88 -9.21 -0.94
N GLY A 400 -34.83 -10.55 -0.91
CA GLY A 400 -33.64 -11.32 -0.55
C GLY A 400 -33.27 -11.25 0.93
N VAL A 401 -34.20 -10.83 1.80
CA VAL A 401 -33.99 -10.64 3.24
C VAL A 401 -34.71 -11.75 4.01
N ALA A 402 -34.01 -12.38 4.96
CA ALA A 402 -34.65 -13.35 5.83
C ALA A 402 -35.59 -12.62 6.80
N PRO A 403 -36.85 -13.08 6.99
CA PRO A 403 -37.81 -12.37 7.83
C PRO A 403 -37.39 -12.23 9.31
N SER A 404 -36.50 -13.11 9.79
CA SER A 404 -35.90 -13.07 11.13
C SER A 404 -34.94 -11.90 11.33
N ASP A 405 -34.41 -11.35 10.24
CA ASP A 405 -33.36 -10.35 10.29
C ASP A 405 -33.93 -8.92 10.36
N VAL A 406 -35.26 -8.78 10.19
CA VAL A 406 -35.96 -7.49 10.26
C VAL A 406 -36.74 -7.42 11.57
N SER A 407 -36.38 -6.46 12.43
CA SER A 407 -37.09 -6.25 13.70
C SER A 407 -38.54 -5.79 13.47
N PRO A 408 -39.44 -5.98 14.45
CA PRO A 408 -40.81 -5.47 14.39
C PRO A 408 -40.88 -3.96 14.09
N GLU A 409 -39.97 -3.18 14.67
CA GLU A 409 -39.86 -1.73 14.52
C GLU A 409 -39.37 -1.36 13.12
N GLU A 410 -38.37 -2.09 12.62
CA GLU A 410 -37.80 -1.91 11.29
C GLU A 410 -38.81 -2.24 10.18
N ARG A 411 -39.66 -3.27 10.41
CA ARG A 411 -40.79 -3.59 9.53
C ARG A 411 -41.79 -2.43 9.44
N ILE A 412 -42.15 -1.80 10.57
CA ILE A 412 -43.06 -0.66 10.59
C ILE A 412 -42.45 0.50 9.81
N ARG A 413 -41.17 0.81 10.08
CA ARG A 413 -40.41 1.85 9.38
C ARG A 413 -40.39 1.64 7.86
N LEU A 414 -40.13 0.41 7.41
CA LEU A 414 -40.08 0.07 5.99
C LEU A 414 -41.46 0.20 5.32
N LEU A 415 -42.54 -0.22 5.99
CA LEU A 415 -43.90 -0.11 5.46
C LEU A 415 -44.40 1.34 5.43
N ILE A 416 -44.00 2.18 6.40
CA ILE A 416 -44.21 3.63 6.31
C ILE A 416 -43.49 4.21 5.09
N ALA A 417 -42.22 3.82 4.88
CA ALA A 417 -41.45 4.29 3.73
C ALA A 417 -42.05 3.82 2.39
N VAL A 418 -42.64 2.63 2.34
CA VAL A 418 -43.38 2.12 1.17
C VAL A 418 -44.58 3.02 0.82
N ASP A 419 -45.27 3.57 1.80
CA ASP A 419 -46.44 4.42 1.57
C ASP A 419 -46.11 5.93 1.48
N HIS A 420 -44.83 6.31 1.57
CA HIS A 420 -44.37 7.71 1.52
C HIS A 420 -43.86 8.15 0.11
N PRO A 421 -44.16 9.38 -0.37
CA PRO A 421 -45.04 10.37 0.24
C PRO A 421 -46.51 10.02 0.04
N ARG A 422 -47.33 10.33 1.05
CA ARG A 422 -48.79 10.25 0.94
C ARG A 422 -49.25 11.30 -0.07
N ALA A 423 -49.82 10.86 -1.19
CA ALA A 423 -50.43 11.72 -2.18
C ALA A 423 -51.92 11.42 -2.26
N ASP A 424 -52.74 12.46 -2.40
CA ASP A 424 -54.19 12.31 -2.52
C ASP A 424 -54.55 11.40 -3.70
N GLY A 425 -55.42 10.43 -3.45
CA GLY A 425 -55.85 9.44 -4.45
C GLY A 425 -54.93 8.23 -4.63
N LYS A 426 -53.83 8.10 -3.87
CA LYS A 426 -53.03 6.86 -3.82
C LYS A 426 -53.42 5.99 -2.62
N PRO A 427 -53.51 4.66 -2.79
CA PRO A 427 -53.89 3.76 -1.70
C PRO A 427 -52.69 3.52 -0.77
N VAL A 428 -52.98 3.27 0.51
CA VAL A 428 -52.00 2.74 1.47
C VAL A 428 -51.75 1.26 1.15
N LEU A 429 -50.65 0.96 0.47
CA LEU A 429 -50.33 -0.39 -0.02
C LEU A 429 -50.00 -1.37 1.11
N SER A 430 -49.49 -0.87 2.25
CA SER A 430 -49.28 -1.70 3.44
C SER A 430 -50.56 -2.33 4.00
N ALA A 431 -51.75 -1.85 3.61
CA ALA A 431 -53.03 -2.49 3.94
C ALA A 431 -53.20 -3.89 3.30
N LEU A 432 -52.39 -4.25 2.30
CA LEU A 432 -52.38 -5.56 1.66
C LEU A 432 -51.47 -6.58 2.37
N VAL A 433 -50.74 -6.15 3.40
CA VAL A 433 -49.81 -6.98 4.17
C VAL A 433 -50.52 -7.58 5.38
N LYS A 434 -50.39 -8.89 5.57
CA LYS A 434 -50.84 -9.62 6.76
C LYS A 434 -49.68 -10.37 7.43
N LEU A 435 -49.88 -10.79 8.67
CA LEU A 435 -49.01 -11.74 9.37
C LEU A 435 -49.33 -13.19 8.97
N ALA A 436 -48.34 -14.06 9.09
CA ALA A 436 -48.53 -15.50 8.92
C ALA A 436 -49.57 -16.01 9.94
N PHE A 437 -50.52 -16.81 9.48
CA PHE A 437 -51.55 -17.47 10.32
C PHE A 437 -52.55 -16.52 11.03
N ALA A 438 -52.60 -15.24 10.66
CA ALA A 438 -53.64 -14.32 11.15
C ALA A 438 -54.89 -14.34 10.24
N ASP A 439 -56.06 -14.14 10.87
CA ASP A 439 -57.32 -13.92 10.18
C ASP A 439 -57.23 -12.73 9.21
N PRO A 440 -58.04 -12.69 8.14
CA PRO A 440 -58.07 -11.56 7.21
C PRO A 440 -58.58 -10.28 7.89
N GLY A 441 -57.66 -9.52 8.48
CA GLY A 441 -57.88 -8.26 9.17
C GLY A 441 -56.65 -7.34 9.05
N PRO A 442 -56.73 -6.09 9.56
CA PRO A 442 -55.58 -5.21 9.62
C PRO A 442 -54.47 -5.88 10.45
N ALA A 443 -53.22 -5.76 10.00
CA ALA A 443 -52.09 -6.20 10.80
C ALA A 443 -52.08 -5.43 12.14
N PRO A 444 -51.65 -6.05 13.26
CA PRO A 444 -51.67 -5.41 14.58
C PRO A 444 -50.82 -4.14 14.64
N TYR A 445 -49.81 -4.02 13.78
CA TYR A 445 -48.96 -2.84 13.63
C TYR A 445 -49.46 -1.83 12.58
N PHE A 446 -50.64 -2.04 11.98
CA PHE A 446 -51.18 -1.15 10.95
C PHE A 446 -51.53 0.24 11.51
N ALA A 447 -51.92 0.33 12.78
CA ALA A 447 -52.14 1.61 13.46
C ALA A 447 -50.86 2.44 13.54
N ASP A 448 -49.72 1.80 13.83
CA ASP A 448 -48.41 2.45 13.92
C ASP A 448 -47.95 2.97 12.54
N ILE A 449 -48.27 2.24 11.47
CA ILE A 449 -48.00 2.69 10.10
C ILE A 449 -48.85 3.93 9.76
N LEU A 450 -50.14 3.93 10.10
CA LEU A 450 -51.01 5.09 9.90
C LEU A 450 -50.48 6.32 10.66
N ALA A 451 -50.04 6.13 11.91
CA ALA A 451 -49.43 7.19 12.71
C ALA A 451 -48.16 7.75 12.04
N GLY A 452 -47.28 6.88 11.53
CA GLY A 452 -46.09 7.28 10.77
C GLY A 452 -46.37 7.98 9.44
N LEU A 453 -47.56 7.75 8.86
CA LEU A 453 -48.05 8.45 7.66
C LEU A 453 -48.82 9.74 7.97
N GLY A 454 -48.85 10.17 9.24
CA GLY A 454 -49.44 11.43 9.69
C GLY A 454 -50.90 11.34 10.15
N TRP A 455 -51.43 10.14 10.41
CA TRP A 455 -52.73 9.97 11.07
C TRP A 455 -52.58 10.09 12.60
N LYS A 456 -53.70 10.25 13.31
CA LYS A 456 -53.69 10.27 14.79
C LYS A 456 -53.26 8.90 15.33
N ALA A 457 -52.43 8.88 16.36
CA ALA A 457 -51.90 7.65 16.97
C ALA A 457 -52.91 6.91 17.86
N ASP A 458 -53.98 7.57 18.29
CA ASP A 458 -55.00 7.07 19.24
C ASP A 458 -56.30 6.61 18.56
N LEU A 459 -56.23 6.15 17.31
CA LEU A 459 -57.42 5.70 16.58
C LEU A 459 -58.05 4.45 17.22
N PRO A 460 -59.38 4.42 17.45
CA PRO A 460 -60.06 3.21 17.91
C PRO A 460 -59.89 2.05 16.92
N GLU A 461 -59.80 0.80 17.40
CA GLU A 461 -59.59 -0.38 16.54
C GLU A 461 -60.66 -0.50 15.43
N ALA A 462 -61.92 -0.13 15.74
CA ALA A 462 -63.00 -0.09 14.77
C ALA A 462 -62.71 0.89 13.60
N LYS A 463 -62.05 2.02 13.90
CA LYS A 463 -61.67 3.03 12.91
C LYS A 463 -60.47 2.57 12.08
N VAL A 464 -59.47 1.94 12.71
CA VAL A 464 -58.32 1.32 12.00
C VAL A 464 -58.80 0.27 10.99
N ARG A 465 -59.79 -0.54 11.38
CA ARG A 465 -60.40 -1.55 10.50
C ARG A 465 -61.19 -0.94 9.35
N GLU A 466 -61.93 0.15 9.59
CA GLU A 466 -62.63 0.91 8.54
C GLU A 466 -61.64 1.48 7.51
N ILE A 467 -60.57 2.11 7.98
CA ILE A 467 -59.50 2.67 7.13
C ILE A 467 -58.84 1.56 6.31
N TRP A 468 -58.48 0.45 6.94
CA TRP A 468 -57.91 -0.71 6.26
C TRP A 468 -58.81 -1.26 5.14
N GLN A 469 -60.12 -1.38 5.38
CA GLN A 469 -61.08 -1.81 4.36
C GLN A 469 -61.24 -0.79 3.23
N GLN A 470 -61.16 0.50 3.53
CA GLN A 470 -61.25 1.57 2.54
C GLN A 470 -60.01 1.59 1.64
N GLU A 471 -58.81 1.60 2.23
CA GLU A 471 -57.54 1.63 1.49
C GLU A 471 -57.35 0.40 0.61
N ARG A 472 -57.77 -0.79 1.07
CA ARG A 472 -57.80 -2.01 0.22
C ARG A 472 -58.72 -1.88 -0.98
N ARG A 473 -59.93 -1.35 -0.79
CA ARG A 473 -60.88 -1.13 -1.88
C ARG A 473 -60.33 -0.14 -2.90
N THR A 474 -59.69 0.94 -2.42
CA THR A 474 -58.99 1.91 -3.27
C THR A 474 -57.83 1.26 -4.05
N ALA A 475 -57.02 0.42 -3.39
CA ALA A 475 -55.91 -0.30 -4.04
C ALA A 475 -56.37 -1.21 -5.18
N TYR A 476 -57.42 -2.00 -4.95
CA TYR A 476 -57.98 -2.89 -5.97
C TYR A 476 -58.64 -2.11 -7.12
N ALA A 477 -59.33 -1.01 -6.83
CA ALA A 477 -59.97 -0.18 -7.84
C ALA A 477 -58.92 0.44 -8.80
N LEU A 478 -57.86 1.04 -8.24
CA LEU A 478 -56.80 1.68 -9.02
C LEU A 478 -55.94 0.68 -9.81
N ALA A 479 -55.72 -0.51 -9.26
CA ALA A 479 -55.03 -1.59 -9.97
C ALA A 479 -55.83 -2.11 -11.17
N ARG A 480 -57.16 -2.01 -11.13
CA ARG A 480 -58.07 -2.42 -12.21
C ARG A 480 -58.14 -1.38 -13.34
N ASP A 481 -58.20 -0.10 -12.99
CA ASP A 481 -58.32 1.02 -13.94
C ASP A 481 -57.02 1.33 -14.72
N GLY A 482 -55.87 0.79 -14.29
CA GLY A 482 -54.60 0.85 -15.03
C GLY A 482 -54.54 -0.02 -16.30
N SER A 483 -55.65 -0.65 -16.70
CA SER A 483 -55.76 -1.55 -17.86
C SER A 483 -56.50 -0.85 -19.01
N VAL A 484 -55.79 -0.25 -19.96
CA VAL A 484 -56.34 0.19 -21.26
C VAL A 484 -55.46 -0.42 -22.39
N PRO A 485 -56.05 -0.95 -23.48
CA PRO A 485 -55.42 -1.95 -24.33
C PRO A 485 -54.54 -1.37 -25.46
N ALA A 486 -53.75 -2.28 -26.03
CA ALA A 486 -52.86 -2.09 -27.16
C ALA A 486 -53.52 -1.44 -28.39
N GLN A 487 -52.84 -0.46 -28.99
CA GLN A 487 -52.93 -0.23 -30.42
C GLN A 487 -51.59 0.25 -31.01
N GLU A 488 -51.16 -0.52 -32.00
CA GLU A 488 -50.27 -0.17 -33.12
C GLU A 488 -48.78 0.06 -32.86
N GLN A 489 -48.01 -1.03 -33.07
CA GLN A 489 -46.61 -0.95 -33.49
C GLN A 489 -46.48 -0.17 -34.82
N PRO A 490 -45.29 0.41 -35.04
CA PRO A 490 -44.47 -0.15 -36.11
C PRO A 490 -43.03 -0.47 -35.68
N SER A 491 -42.59 -1.67 -36.08
CA SER A 491 -41.19 -2.13 -36.26
C SER A 491 -40.28 -2.28 -35.02
N SER A 492 -40.53 -3.33 -34.23
CA SER A 492 -39.67 -3.78 -33.11
C SER A 492 -38.45 -4.62 -33.51
N GLY A 493 -38.02 -4.64 -34.78
CA GLY A 493 -36.84 -5.43 -35.19
C GLY A 493 -35.49 -4.73 -35.02
N ILE A 494 -35.47 -3.39 -35.06
CA ILE A 494 -34.23 -2.59 -35.01
C ILE A 494 -33.98 -2.02 -33.60
N GLN A 495 -35.04 -1.85 -32.80
CA GLN A 495 -34.95 -1.27 -31.46
C GLN A 495 -34.33 -2.25 -30.45
N GLU A 496 -34.75 -3.53 -30.45
CA GLU A 496 -34.23 -4.57 -29.54
C GLU A 496 -32.75 -4.89 -29.78
N ALA A 497 -32.30 -4.89 -31.04
CA ALA A 497 -30.89 -5.06 -31.38
C ALA A 497 -30.03 -3.83 -30.98
N ARG A 498 -30.59 -2.61 -31.05
CA ARG A 498 -29.91 -1.39 -30.60
C ARG A 498 -29.86 -1.28 -29.07
N THR A 499 -30.92 -1.61 -28.34
CA THR A 499 -30.89 -1.61 -26.87
C THR A 499 -30.00 -2.72 -26.31
N ALA A 500 -30.00 -3.92 -26.91
CA ALA A 500 -29.09 -5.00 -26.52
C ALA A 500 -27.60 -4.63 -26.76
N ARG A 501 -27.30 -4.00 -27.90
CA ARG A 501 -25.94 -3.53 -28.22
C ARG A 501 -25.49 -2.37 -27.31
N VAL A 502 -26.38 -1.47 -26.93
CA VAL A 502 -26.09 -0.35 -26.00
C VAL A 502 -25.86 -0.85 -24.56
N LEU A 503 -26.61 -1.86 -24.11
CA LEU A 503 -26.40 -2.50 -22.80
C LEU A 503 -25.06 -3.27 -22.72
N ASP A 504 -24.67 -3.96 -23.80
CA ASP A 504 -23.36 -4.64 -23.90
C ASP A 504 -22.19 -3.64 -23.97
N GLU A 505 -22.38 -2.52 -24.68
CA GLU A 505 -21.40 -1.43 -24.75
C GLU A 505 -21.17 -0.75 -23.38
N ALA A 506 -22.23 -0.46 -22.63
CA ALA A 506 -22.11 0.13 -21.29
C ALA A 506 -21.35 -0.78 -20.30
N LEU A 507 -21.62 -2.08 -20.35
CA LEU A 507 -20.91 -3.08 -19.54
C LEU A 507 -19.44 -3.20 -19.97
N LEU A 508 -19.14 -3.11 -21.27
CA LEU A 508 -17.78 -3.12 -21.77
C LEU A 508 -17.00 -1.86 -21.34
N VAL A 509 -17.60 -0.68 -21.43
CA VAL A 509 -17.01 0.58 -20.96
C VAL A 509 -16.74 0.54 -19.45
N GLY A 510 -17.67 -0.02 -18.67
CA GLY A 510 -17.47 -0.24 -17.23
C GLY A 510 -16.26 -1.13 -16.93
N ARG A 511 -16.07 -2.22 -17.68
CA ARG A 511 -14.91 -3.11 -17.55
C ARG A 511 -13.60 -2.44 -17.98
N PHE A 512 -13.62 -1.61 -19.03
CA PHE A 512 -12.45 -0.82 -19.42
C PHE A 512 -12.05 0.18 -18.35
N ARG A 513 -12.99 0.91 -17.73
CA ARG A 513 -12.71 1.83 -16.62
C ARG A 513 -11.97 1.13 -15.48
N VAL A 514 -12.52 0.02 -14.98
CA VAL A 514 -11.91 -0.75 -13.89
C VAL A 514 -10.49 -1.18 -14.23
N HIS A 515 -10.26 -1.66 -15.46
CA HIS A 515 -8.93 -2.12 -15.87
C HIS A 515 -7.94 -0.95 -16.03
N LEU A 516 -8.38 0.18 -16.59
CA LEU A 516 -7.55 1.36 -16.76
C LEU A 516 -7.23 2.03 -15.41
N GLU A 517 -8.12 1.95 -14.42
CA GLU A 517 -7.82 2.37 -13.05
C GLU A 517 -6.72 1.53 -12.40
N LEU A 518 -6.68 0.22 -12.67
CA LEU A 518 -5.59 -0.64 -12.20
C LEU A 518 -4.26 -0.26 -12.86
N VAL A 519 -4.29 0.02 -14.16
CA VAL A 519 -3.13 0.50 -14.93
C VAL A 519 -2.64 1.85 -14.38
N ALA A 520 -3.57 2.76 -14.05
CA ALA A 520 -3.26 4.04 -13.44
C ALA A 520 -2.57 3.88 -12.07
N LYS A 521 -3.07 2.98 -11.22
CA LYS A 521 -2.44 2.68 -9.91
C LYS A 521 -1.03 2.11 -10.02
N GLY A 522 -0.75 1.39 -11.11
CA GLY A 522 0.59 0.87 -11.41
C GLY A 522 1.49 1.85 -12.17
N HIS A 523 1.06 3.10 -12.38
CA HIS A 523 1.79 4.11 -13.17
C HIS A 523 2.18 3.63 -14.58
N GLY A 524 1.37 2.75 -15.17
CA GLY A 524 1.66 2.09 -16.44
C GLY A 524 0.85 2.61 -17.62
N LEU A 525 1.24 2.19 -18.82
CA LEU A 525 0.46 2.34 -20.05
C LEU A 525 0.06 0.96 -20.59
N ILE A 526 -1.17 0.82 -21.08
CA ILE A 526 -1.67 -0.43 -21.64
C ILE A 526 -1.85 -0.33 -23.16
N LYS A 527 -1.48 -1.40 -23.86
CA LYS A 527 -1.74 -1.53 -25.30
C LYS A 527 -3.22 -1.78 -25.55
N TRP A 528 -3.81 -1.14 -26.56
CA TRP A 528 -5.22 -1.36 -26.96
C TRP A 528 -5.55 -2.84 -27.16
N THR A 529 -4.68 -3.60 -27.83
CA THR A 529 -4.91 -5.03 -28.08
C THR A 529 -4.83 -5.87 -26.80
N THR A 530 -3.99 -5.47 -25.84
CA THR A 530 -3.95 -6.09 -24.51
C THR A 530 -5.22 -5.78 -23.73
N LEU A 531 -5.72 -4.54 -23.77
CA LEU A 531 -6.97 -4.15 -23.14
C LEU A 531 -8.16 -4.97 -23.68
N LEU A 532 -8.23 -5.20 -25.00
CA LEU A 532 -9.25 -6.04 -25.62
C LEU A 532 -9.14 -7.52 -25.25
N LYS A 533 -7.92 -8.08 -25.30
CA LYS A 533 -7.68 -9.49 -24.90
C LYS A 533 -8.10 -9.76 -23.46
N LYS A 534 -7.89 -8.81 -22.54
CA LYS A 534 -8.31 -8.91 -21.14
C LYS A 534 -9.84 -8.95 -20.97
N GLN A 535 -10.59 -8.47 -21.97
CA GLN A 535 -12.06 -8.57 -22.01
C GLN A 535 -12.57 -9.74 -22.87
N GLY A 536 -11.66 -10.60 -23.38
CA GLY A 536 -12.01 -11.70 -24.28
C GLY A 536 -12.38 -11.28 -25.70
N ILE A 537 -12.03 -10.05 -26.10
CA ILE A 537 -12.40 -9.47 -27.40
C ILE A 537 -11.21 -9.58 -28.37
N GLN A 538 -11.48 -10.03 -29.59
CA GLN A 538 -10.46 -10.06 -30.64
C GLN A 538 -10.19 -8.64 -31.19
N PRO A 539 -8.94 -8.25 -31.48
CA PRO A 539 -8.65 -6.92 -32.01
C PRO A 539 -9.35 -6.60 -33.35
N SER A 540 -9.63 -7.62 -34.17
CA SER A 540 -10.28 -7.48 -35.48
C SER A 540 -11.80 -7.24 -35.39
N THR A 541 -12.41 -7.40 -34.22
CA THR A 541 -13.87 -7.23 -34.05
C THR A 541 -14.31 -5.77 -33.88
N LEU A 542 -13.39 -4.83 -33.61
CA LEU A 542 -13.73 -3.42 -33.39
C LEU A 542 -13.05 -2.54 -34.43
N SER A 543 -13.82 -1.62 -35.02
CA SER A 543 -13.29 -0.63 -35.96
C SER A 543 -12.48 0.46 -35.25
N ALA A 544 -11.68 1.22 -35.99
CA ALA A 544 -10.98 2.39 -35.45
C ALA A 544 -11.96 3.43 -34.86
N HIS A 545 -13.14 3.58 -35.47
CA HIS A 545 -14.20 4.46 -34.99
C HIS A 545 -14.83 3.94 -33.68
N ASP A 546 -15.08 2.63 -33.57
CA ASP A 546 -15.59 2.04 -32.31
C ASP A 546 -14.57 2.19 -31.18
N ARG A 547 -13.27 2.08 -31.46
CA ARG A 547 -12.21 2.34 -30.46
C ARG A 547 -12.30 3.75 -29.89
N VAL A 548 -12.41 4.77 -30.76
CA VAL A 548 -12.51 6.18 -30.31
C VAL A 548 -13.78 6.40 -29.51
N ARG A 549 -14.93 5.88 -30.00
CA ARG A 549 -16.22 5.99 -29.29
C ARG A 549 -16.16 5.36 -27.90
N LEU A 550 -15.67 4.12 -27.80
CA LEU A 550 -15.58 3.39 -26.52
C LEU A 550 -14.65 4.09 -25.52
N LEU A 551 -13.51 4.63 -25.98
CA LEU A 551 -12.58 5.37 -25.13
C LEU A 551 -13.12 6.74 -24.72
N ALA A 552 -13.88 7.41 -25.57
CA ALA A 552 -14.59 8.62 -25.20
C ALA A 552 -15.67 8.34 -24.14
N GLU A 553 -16.42 7.23 -24.28
CA GLU A 553 -17.39 6.82 -23.27
C GLU A 553 -16.73 6.45 -21.93
N VAL A 554 -15.53 5.88 -21.93
CA VAL A 554 -14.75 5.65 -20.70
C VAL A 554 -14.55 6.94 -19.89
N ASP A 555 -14.36 8.07 -20.57
CA ASP A 555 -14.08 9.35 -19.92
C ASP A 555 -15.34 10.25 -19.74
N ARG A 556 -16.53 9.79 -20.15
CA ARG A 556 -17.79 10.52 -19.93
C ARG A 556 -18.34 10.33 -18.51
N PRO A 557 -18.83 11.41 -17.84
CA PRO A 557 -18.88 12.79 -18.33
C PRO A 557 -17.52 13.50 -18.21
N TYR A 558 -17.07 14.07 -19.33
CA TYR A 558 -15.85 14.86 -19.42
C TYR A 558 -16.07 16.27 -18.85
N ALA A 559 -15.15 16.70 -18.00
CA ALA A 559 -15.05 18.08 -17.52
C ALA A 559 -13.57 18.45 -17.41
N SER A 560 -13.22 19.70 -17.71
CA SER A 560 -11.83 20.18 -17.61
C SER A 560 -11.28 19.92 -16.20
N GLY A 561 -10.12 19.26 -16.11
CA GLY A 561 -9.49 18.87 -14.84
C GLY A 561 -9.99 17.55 -14.22
N ARG A 562 -10.91 16.81 -14.87
CA ARG A 562 -11.24 15.43 -14.50
C ARG A 562 -10.30 14.42 -15.16
N ARG A 563 -10.20 13.25 -14.55
CA ARG A 563 -9.34 12.14 -14.97
C ARG A 563 -9.73 11.67 -16.36
N MET A 564 -8.72 11.44 -17.21
CA MET A 564 -8.91 10.85 -18.53
C MET A 564 -8.13 9.54 -18.57
N LEU A 565 -8.85 8.44 -18.40
CA LEU A 565 -8.29 7.08 -18.39
C LEU A 565 -7.90 6.63 -19.80
N SER A 566 -8.51 7.19 -20.85
CA SER A 566 -8.13 6.90 -22.24
C SER A 566 -6.69 7.29 -22.56
N ALA A 567 -6.10 8.24 -21.83
CA ALA A 567 -4.70 8.66 -21.99
C ALA A 567 -3.69 7.54 -21.69
N LEU A 568 -4.11 6.53 -20.92
CA LEU A 568 -3.29 5.36 -20.56
C LEU A 568 -3.22 4.31 -21.67
N VAL A 569 -3.95 4.50 -22.77
CA VAL A 569 -4.05 3.52 -23.87
C VAL A 569 -3.13 3.91 -25.02
N LYS A 570 -2.18 3.02 -25.35
CA LYS A 570 -1.26 3.15 -26.48
C LYS A 570 -1.55 2.18 -27.61
N LEU A 571 -1.12 2.53 -28.82
CA LEU A 571 -1.12 1.61 -29.95
C LEU A 571 0.07 0.63 -29.86
N ASP A 572 -0.06 -0.55 -30.46
CA ASP A 572 1.02 -1.52 -30.53
C ASP A 572 2.23 -0.97 -31.29
N GLY A 573 3.43 -1.10 -30.70
CA GLY A 573 4.69 -0.70 -31.34
C GLY A 573 4.97 0.81 -31.36
N GLN A 574 4.21 1.61 -30.63
CA GLN A 574 4.37 3.07 -30.61
C GLN A 574 5.45 3.54 -29.61
N PRO A 575 6.26 4.57 -29.96
CA PRO A 575 7.14 5.27 -29.02
C PRO A 575 6.36 6.00 -27.90
N PRO A 576 7.01 6.38 -26.79
CA PRO A 576 6.37 7.10 -25.70
C PRO A 576 5.77 8.43 -26.18
N GLY A 577 4.47 8.62 -25.96
CA GLY A 577 3.71 9.81 -26.40
C GLY A 577 2.21 9.54 -26.48
N PRO A 578 1.38 10.57 -26.78
CA PRO A 578 -0.05 10.40 -26.98
C PRO A 578 -0.32 9.40 -28.11
N SER A 579 -1.34 8.57 -27.96
CA SER A 579 -1.72 7.68 -29.06
C SER A 579 -2.26 8.48 -30.25
N PRO A 580 -2.05 8.03 -31.51
CA PRO A 580 -2.54 8.75 -32.70
C PRO A 580 -4.03 9.05 -32.67
N PHE A 581 -4.81 8.20 -31.99
CA PHE A 581 -6.25 8.34 -31.82
C PHE A 581 -6.65 9.15 -30.57
N PHE A 582 -5.72 9.56 -29.71
CA PHE A 582 -6.03 10.33 -28.51
C PHE A 582 -6.63 11.70 -28.85
N GLY A 583 -6.14 12.35 -29.91
CA GLY A 583 -6.74 13.59 -30.42
C GLY A 583 -8.17 13.42 -30.92
N GLU A 584 -8.48 12.27 -31.52
CA GLU A 584 -9.84 11.92 -31.95
C GLU A 584 -10.75 11.69 -30.73
N VAL A 585 -10.25 11.06 -29.67
CA VAL A 585 -10.99 10.89 -28.40
C VAL A 585 -11.27 12.24 -27.74
N LEU A 586 -10.29 13.14 -27.70
CA LEU A 586 -10.47 14.52 -27.21
C LEU A 586 -11.55 15.26 -28.00
N THR A 587 -11.55 15.10 -29.32
CA THR A 587 -12.55 15.73 -30.20
C THR A 587 -13.96 15.19 -29.91
N GLU A 588 -14.11 13.88 -29.72
CA GLU A 588 -15.38 13.22 -29.38
C GLU A 588 -15.91 13.60 -27.97
N LEU A 589 -15.00 13.99 -27.07
CA LEU A 589 -15.31 14.51 -25.74
C LEU A 589 -15.63 16.02 -25.74
N GLY A 590 -15.49 16.69 -26.89
CA GLY A 590 -15.72 18.13 -27.05
C GLY A 590 -14.60 19.01 -26.49
N TRP A 591 -13.38 18.47 -26.32
CA TRP A 591 -12.22 19.25 -25.89
C TRP A 591 -11.82 20.28 -26.96
N LYS A 592 -11.41 21.46 -26.50
CA LYS A 592 -10.84 22.52 -27.33
C LYS A 592 -9.52 22.99 -26.71
N PRO A 593 -8.48 23.28 -27.51
CA PRO A 593 -7.25 23.84 -26.98
C PRO A 593 -7.50 25.12 -26.19
N ASP A 594 -6.87 25.23 -25.02
CA ASP A 594 -6.93 26.41 -24.16
C ASP A 594 -5.52 26.83 -23.70
N ALA A 595 -5.44 27.86 -22.86
CA ALA A 595 -4.16 28.38 -22.38
C ALA A 595 -3.36 27.38 -21.53
N VAL A 596 -4.03 26.36 -20.95
CA VAL A 596 -3.42 25.36 -20.07
C VAL A 596 -2.98 24.11 -20.85
N THR A 597 -3.76 23.74 -21.87
CA THR A 597 -3.51 22.59 -22.76
C THR A 597 -3.59 23.06 -24.22
N PRO A 598 -2.55 23.74 -24.74
CA PRO A 598 -2.59 24.31 -26.10
C PRO A 598 -2.43 23.25 -27.20
N THR A 599 -1.97 22.03 -26.86
CA THR A 599 -1.73 20.94 -27.80
C THR A 599 -2.27 19.61 -27.28
N VAL A 600 -2.50 18.65 -28.18
CA VAL A 600 -2.91 17.27 -27.83
C VAL A 600 -1.89 16.59 -26.90
N GLU A 601 -0.61 16.87 -27.10
CA GLU A 601 0.46 16.35 -26.24
C GLU A 601 0.45 16.96 -24.84
N ALA A 602 0.17 18.27 -24.73
CA ALA A 602 -0.02 18.93 -23.44
C ALA A 602 -1.27 18.41 -22.70
N ALA A 603 -2.38 18.22 -23.43
CA ALA A 603 -3.59 17.61 -22.88
C ALA A 603 -3.35 16.17 -22.41
N TRP A 604 -2.58 15.39 -23.16
CA TRP A 604 -2.21 14.02 -22.80
C TRP A 604 -1.34 13.96 -21.54
N ARG A 605 -0.33 14.83 -21.41
CA ARG A 605 0.50 14.93 -20.19
C ARG A 605 -0.36 15.31 -18.98
N ALA A 606 -1.19 16.34 -19.08
CA ALA A 606 -2.08 16.75 -17.99
C ALA A 606 -3.09 15.64 -17.60
N ALA A 607 -3.56 14.87 -18.59
CA ALA A 607 -4.42 13.71 -18.38
C ALA A 607 -3.70 12.57 -17.65
N LEU A 608 -2.45 12.27 -18.01
CA LEU A 608 -1.61 11.28 -17.32
C LEU A 608 -1.34 11.70 -15.88
N ASP A 609 -0.92 12.94 -15.66
CA ASP A 609 -0.67 13.48 -14.33
C ASP A 609 -1.94 13.37 -13.46
N SER A 610 -3.09 13.72 -14.03
CA SER A 610 -4.39 13.60 -13.34
C SER A 610 -4.81 12.15 -13.08
N ALA A 611 -4.48 11.23 -13.98
CA ALA A 611 -4.74 9.79 -13.82
C ALA A 611 -3.86 9.18 -12.72
N TYR A 612 -2.59 9.59 -12.65
CA TYR A 612 -1.60 9.11 -11.67
C TYR A 612 -1.69 9.81 -10.31
N ALA A 613 -2.27 11.00 -10.22
CA ALA A 613 -2.34 11.80 -8.99
C ALA A 613 -3.24 11.25 -7.85
N ARG A 614 -3.43 9.94 -7.71
CA ARG A 614 -3.81 9.40 -6.38
C ARG A 614 -2.58 9.44 -5.47
N GLY A 615 -2.34 10.63 -4.93
CA GLY A 615 -1.24 10.84 -3.99
C GLY A 615 -1.15 12.22 -3.35
N THR A 616 -1.85 13.26 -3.80
CA THR A 616 -1.89 14.57 -3.09
C THR A 616 -2.91 15.49 -3.73
N ARG A 617 -4.02 15.80 -3.05
CA ARG A 617 -4.70 17.08 -3.21
C ARG A 617 -5.37 17.49 -1.89
N PRO A 618 -5.28 18.76 -1.46
CA PRO A 618 -5.81 19.22 -0.19
C PRO A 618 -7.34 19.22 -0.20
N VAL A 619 -7.94 18.76 0.90
CA VAL A 619 -9.39 18.79 1.10
C VAL A 619 -9.80 20.20 1.49
N SER A 620 -10.40 20.95 0.57
CA SER A 620 -11.33 22.02 0.95
C SER A 620 -12.74 21.46 1.00
N ALA A 621 -13.25 21.44 2.23
CA ALA A 621 -14.63 21.33 2.68
C ALA A 621 -15.72 20.98 1.63
N ALA A 622 -16.15 19.71 1.63
CA ALA A 622 -17.53 19.34 1.31
C ALA A 622 -17.89 17.98 1.95
N ARG A 623 -18.60 18.10 3.07
CA ARG A 623 -19.52 17.16 3.74
C ARG A 623 -19.48 15.69 3.32
N SER A 624 -18.92 14.93 4.25
CA SER A 624 -18.86 13.49 4.40
C SER A 624 -20.25 12.83 4.35
N VAL A 625 -20.41 11.89 3.43
CA VAL A 625 -21.45 10.85 3.41
C VAL A 625 -20.84 9.60 4.06
N PRO A 626 -21.48 8.93 5.03
CA PRO A 626 -20.94 7.71 5.61
C PRO A 626 -21.19 6.53 4.67
N VAL A 627 -20.12 5.91 4.21
CA VAL A 627 -20.12 4.67 3.43
C VAL A 627 -20.19 3.51 4.43
N ALA A 628 -21.34 2.84 4.49
CA ALA A 628 -21.51 1.58 5.21
C ALA A 628 -20.68 0.46 4.56
N ARG A 629 -20.07 -0.35 5.43
CA ARG A 629 -19.17 -1.46 5.10
C ARG A 629 -19.97 -2.62 4.47
N SER A 630 -19.65 -2.97 3.23
CA SER A 630 -20.07 -4.24 2.61
C SER A 630 -19.30 -5.40 3.24
N SER A 631 -20.01 -6.27 3.97
CA SER A 631 -19.50 -7.58 4.36
C SER A 631 -19.78 -8.58 3.23
N GLU A 632 -18.98 -8.51 2.18
CA GLU A 632 -18.92 -9.56 1.16
C GLU A 632 -18.38 -10.85 1.81
N ARG A 633 -19.27 -11.77 2.19
CA ARG A 633 -18.92 -13.17 2.45
C ARG A 633 -18.56 -13.83 1.11
N ASP A 634 -17.27 -14.09 0.91
CA ASP A 634 -16.79 -14.96 -0.16
C ASP A 634 -17.23 -16.41 0.16
N ASP A 635 -18.22 -16.93 -0.57
CA ASP A 635 -18.61 -18.34 -0.57
C ASP A 635 -17.55 -19.17 -1.31
N ILE A 636 -16.45 -19.47 -0.63
CA ILE A 636 -15.47 -20.45 -1.10
C ILE A 636 -16.09 -21.84 -0.88
N GLN A 637 -16.36 -22.58 -1.97
CA GLN A 637 -16.81 -23.97 -1.90
C GLN A 637 -15.64 -24.91 -1.54
N TRP A 638 -15.29 -24.95 -0.25
CA TRP A 638 -14.21 -25.78 0.32
C TRP A 638 -14.33 -27.26 -0.04
N ASP A 639 -15.55 -27.79 -0.14
CA ASP A 639 -15.83 -29.19 -0.51
C ASP A 639 -15.27 -29.57 -1.90
N ARG A 640 -15.21 -28.62 -2.84
CA ARG A 640 -14.63 -28.84 -4.18
C ARG A 640 -13.10 -28.86 -4.18
N LEU A 641 -12.47 -28.29 -3.16
CA LEU A 641 -11.02 -28.22 -2.99
C LEU A 641 -10.47 -29.42 -2.19
N GLY A 642 -11.33 -30.33 -1.73
CA GLY A 642 -10.94 -31.53 -0.99
C GLY A 642 -10.36 -31.26 0.40
N THR A 643 -10.60 -30.07 0.97
CA THR A 643 -10.10 -29.65 2.28
C THR A 643 -11.08 -28.68 2.93
N SER A 644 -11.02 -28.50 4.26
CA SER A 644 -11.83 -27.50 4.97
C SER A 644 -11.02 -26.22 5.25
N LYS A 645 -11.72 -25.11 5.50
CA LYS A 645 -11.09 -23.85 5.91
C LYS A 645 -10.21 -24.03 7.14
N GLU A 646 -10.69 -24.77 8.14
CA GLU A 646 -9.95 -25.05 9.37
C GLU A 646 -8.71 -25.93 9.12
N ALA A 647 -8.82 -26.94 8.27
CA ALA A 647 -7.69 -27.78 7.89
C ALA A 647 -6.61 -26.96 7.16
N ALA A 648 -7.02 -26.07 6.24
CA ALA A 648 -6.11 -25.17 5.54
C ALA A 648 -5.42 -24.16 6.49
N VAL A 649 -6.16 -23.58 7.45
CA VAL A 649 -5.61 -22.69 8.48
C VAL A 649 -4.59 -23.43 9.36
N ASN A 650 -4.92 -24.64 9.83
CA ASN A 650 -4.02 -25.43 10.67
C ASN A 650 -2.75 -25.88 9.91
N ALA A 651 -2.89 -26.23 8.64
CA ALA A 651 -1.75 -26.56 7.78
C ALA A 651 -0.85 -25.34 7.53
N ALA A 652 -1.43 -24.17 7.22
CA ALA A 652 -0.70 -22.93 7.04
C ALA A 652 0.02 -22.50 8.33
N ARG A 653 -0.64 -22.59 9.49
CA ARG A 653 -0.05 -22.32 10.81
C ARG A 653 1.17 -23.20 11.08
N ARG A 654 1.06 -24.52 10.88
CA ARG A 654 2.19 -25.45 11.06
C ARG A 654 3.36 -25.15 10.12
N ALA A 655 3.08 -24.85 8.86
CA ALA A 655 4.10 -24.48 7.89
C ALA A 655 4.83 -23.18 8.27
N LEU A 656 4.11 -22.19 8.80
CA LEU A 656 4.69 -20.93 9.25
C LEU A 656 5.50 -21.08 10.55
N VAL A 657 5.08 -21.97 11.46
CA VAL A 657 5.87 -22.31 12.65
C VAL A 657 7.17 -23.03 12.25
N ASP A 658 7.13 -23.99 11.32
CA ASP A 658 8.33 -24.65 10.79
C ASP A 658 9.27 -23.65 10.07
N ALA A 659 8.71 -22.70 9.32
CA ALA A 659 9.45 -21.61 8.71
C ALA A 659 10.10 -20.68 9.76
N ALA A 660 9.38 -20.36 10.83
CA ALA A 660 9.89 -19.56 11.94
C ALA A 660 11.06 -20.28 12.64
N LYS A 661 10.94 -21.57 12.92
CA LYS A 661 12.03 -22.39 13.51
C LYS A 661 13.26 -22.43 12.62
N ARG A 662 13.07 -22.51 11.30
CA ARG A 662 14.17 -22.50 10.32
C ARG A 662 14.68 -21.10 9.96
N GLN A 663 14.10 -20.05 10.54
CA GLN A 663 14.45 -18.65 10.28
C GLN A 663 14.33 -18.25 8.80
N VAL A 664 13.31 -18.76 8.12
CA VAL A 664 13.04 -18.49 6.69
C VAL A 664 11.67 -17.86 6.49
N CYS A 665 11.55 -17.03 5.45
CA CYS A 665 10.25 -16.57 4.96
C CYS A 665 9.73 -17.53 3.89
N VAL A 666 8.41 -17.62 3.73
CA VAL A 666 7.76 -18.52 2.78
C VAL A 666 6.78 -17.78 1.88
N GLY A 667 6.69 -18.19 0.62
CA GLY A 667 5.66 -17.70 -0.29
C GLY A 667 4.31 -18.41 -0.07
N TRP A 668 3.24 -17.82 -0.62
CA TRP A 668 1.90 -18.43 -0.58
C TRP A 668 1.86 -19.84 -1.17
N HIS A 669 2.70 -20.14 -2.18
CA HIS A 669 2.80 -21.46 -2.77
C HIS A 669 3.14 -22.56 -1.75
N THR A 670 3.94 -22.24 -0.73
CA THR A 670 4.37 -23.19 0.30
C THR A 670 3.23 -23.48 1.25
N LEU A 671 2.46 -22.45 1.61
CA LEU A 671 1.27 -22.59 2.44
C LEU A 671 0.17 -23.38 1.72
N ALA A 672 -0.04 -23.09 0.42
CA ALA A 672 -0.98 -23.83 -0.40
C ALA A 672 -0.58 -25.32 -0.49
N ALA A 673 0.69 -25.62 -0.77
CA ALA A 673 1.19 -26.99 -0.81
C ALA A 673 1.03 -27.72 0.53
N ALA A 674 1.33 -27.06 1.65
CA ALA A 674 1.14 -27.61 2.98
C ALA A 674 -0.34 -27.91 3.30
N ALA A 675 -1.26 -27.11 2.74
CA ALA A 675 -2.70 -27.28 2.87
C ALA A 675 -3.33 -28.25 1.84
N GLY A 676 -2.54 -28.85 0.95
CA GLY A 676 -3.03 -29.72 -0.13
C GLY A 676 -3.76 -28.96 -1.25
N LEU A 677 -3.54 -27.65 -1.36
CA LEU A 677 -4.17 -26.73 -2.31
C LEU A 677 -3.19 -26.35 -3.43
N LYS A 678 -3.71 -25.98 -4.61
CA LYS A 678 -2.88 -25.35 -5.65
C LYS A 678 -2.74 -23.86 -5.36
N PRO A 679 -1.62 -23.22 -5.70
CA PRO A 679 -1.37 -21.80 -5.40
C PRO A 679 -2.45 -20.84 -5.94
N GLY A 680 -3.10 -21.19 -7.06
CA GLY A 680 -4.13 -20.39 -7.72
C GLY A 680 -5.57 -20.68 -7.27
N ASP A 681 -5.80 -21.66 -6.38
CA ASP A 681 -7.17 -22.10 -6.02
C ASP A 681 -7.90 -21.07 -5.13
N LEU A 682 -7.17 -20.10 -4.57
CA LEU A 682 -7.70 -19.13 -3.61
C LEU A 682 -7.40 -17.69 -4.07
N SER A 683 -8.42 -16.83 -4.02
CA SER A 683 -8.32 -15.39 -4.25
C SER A 683 -7.50 -14.71 -3.15
N ASP A 684 -6.90 -13.55 -3.41
CA ASP A 684 -6.13 -12.81 -2.40
C ASP A 684 -6.93 -12.50 -1.12
N LYS A 685 -8.25 -12.30 -1.26
CA LYS A 685 -9.19 -12.11 -0.14
C LYS A 685 -9.41 -13.39 0.67
N ALA A 686 -9.39 -14.56 0.02
CA ALA A 686 -9.39 -15.85 0.70
C ALA A 686 -8.06 -16.13 1.42
N ARG A 687 -6.93 -15.77 0.81
CA ARG A 687 -5.59 -15.86 1.41
C ARG A 687 -5.47 -14.98 2.65
N GLU A 688 -5.96 -13.74 2.57
CA GLU A 688 -6.12 -12.81 3.69
C GLU A 688 -6.92 -13.46 4.82
N ALA A 689 -8.10 -14.04 4.52
CA ALA A 689 -8.95 -14.65 5.54
C ALA A 689 -8.29 -15.85 6.25
N ILE A 690 -7.47 -16.64 5.55
CA ILE A 690 -6.71 -17.74 6.14
C ILE A 690 -5.62 -17.20 7.06
N LEU A 691 -4.85 -16.21 6.62
CA LEU A 691 -3.75 -15.65 7.43
C LEU A 691 -4.26 -14.88 8.65
N VAL A 692 -5.38 -14.17 8.52
CA VAL A 692 -6.07 -13.58 9.67
C VAL A 692 -6.45 -14.67 10.67
N ALA A 693 -6.97 -15.81 10.22
CA ALA A 693 -7.30 -16.94 11.09
C ALA A 693 -6.06 -17.65 11.68
N VAL A 694 -4.92 -17.65 10.96
CA VAL A 694 -3.62 -18.12 11.48
C VAL A 694 -3.11 -17.22 12.60
N ASP A 695 -3.33 -15.91 12.53
CA ASP A 695 -2.92 -15.00 13.61
C ASP A 695 -4.04 -14.75 14.63
N HIS A 696 -5.23 -15.32 14.40
CA HIS A 696 -6.33 -15.27 15.37
C HIS A 696 -6.08 -16.28 16.49
N GLY A 697 -6.26 -15.85 17.75
CA GLY A 697 -6.06 -16.68 18.95
C GLY A 697 -4.64 -16.69 19.53
N THR A 698 -3.67 -15.99 18.92
CA THR A 698 -2.44 -15.64 19.63
C THR A 698 -2.76 -14.57 20.68
N ALA A 699 -2.17 -14.66 21.88
CA ALA A 699 -2.30 -13.62 22.90
C ALA A 699 -2.01 -12.22 22.32
N PRO A 700 -2.48 -11.11 22.91
CA PRO A 700 -2.26 -9.75 22.41
C PRO A 700 -0.77 -9.41 22.11
N ASP A 701 0.13 -10.13 22.78
CA ASP A 701 1.60 -10.03 22.71
C ASP A 701 2.23 -11.04 21.72
N GLY A 702 1.41 -11.89 21.10
CA GLY A 702 1.82 -12.96 20.21
C GLY A 702 2.38 -12.47 18.89
N VAL A 703 3.29 -13.26 18.34
CA VAL A 703 3.98 -12.97 17.09
C VAL A 703 3.07 -13.16 15.89
N LEU A 704 3.15 -12.26 14.90
CA LEU A 704 2.41 -12.41 13.65
C LEU A 704 3.15 -13.40 12.74
N LEU A 705 2.64 -14.63 12.62
CA LEU A 705 3.18 -15.63 11.72
C LEU A 705 2.95 -15.23 10.26
N SER A 706 1.90 -14.45 9.96
CA SER A 706 1.69 -13.89 8.61
C SER A 706 2.83 -12.98 8.13
N SER A 707 3.67 -12.43 9.02
CA SER A 707 4.83 -11.61 8.67
C SER A 707 5.92 -12.38 7.91
N LEU A 708 5.92 -13.71 8.05
CA LEU A 708 6.82 -14.63 7.35
C LEU A 708 6.35 -14.93 5.92
N VAL A 709 5.14 -14.49 5.56
CA VAL A 709 4.60 -14.63 4.22
C VAL A 709 5.09 -13.49 3.34
N VAL A 710 5.87 -13.82 2.34
CA VAL A 710 6.42 -12.85 1.38
C VAL A 710 5.81 -13.06 -0.01
N ALA A 711 5.65 -11.95 -0.73
CA ALA A 711 5.49 -11.98 -2.18
C ALA A 711 6.87 -12.01 -2.84
N SER A 712 6.91 -11.93 -4.17
CA SER A 712 8.16 -11.87 -4.94
C SER A 712 9.09 -10.78 -4.38
N GLU A 713 10.41 -11.04 -4.34
CA GLU A 713 11.44 -10.10 -3.85
C GLU A 713 11.42 -9.80 -2.33
N HIS A 714 10.92 -10.70 -1.48
CA HIS A 714 10.81 -10.50 -0.03
C HIS A 714 9.95 -9.29 0.39
N THR A 715 9.10 -8.82 -0.52
CA THR A 715 8.12 -7.77 -0.25
C THR A 715 6.99 -8.32 0.62
N PRO A 716 6.33 -7.47 1.43
CA PRO A 716 5.11 -7.88 2.12
C PRO A 716 4.08 -8.44 1.12
N ALA A 717 3.37 -9.49 1.51
CA ALA A 717 2.26 -9.99 0.70
C ALA A 717 1.28 -8.84 0.38
N PRO A 718 0.67 -8.81 -0.82
CA PRO A 718 -0.18 -7.68 -1.26
C PRO A 718 -1.40 -7.46 -0.36
N TYR A 719 -1.79 -8.47 0.42
CA TYR A 719 -2.87 -8.44 1.40
C TYR A 719 -2.37 -8.29 2.86
N PHE A 720 -1.07 -8.11 3.10
CA PHE A 720 -0.52 -8.00 4.46
C PHE A 720 -1.07 -6.79 5.22
N ASP A 721 -1.22 -5.63 4.57
CA ASP A 721 -1.86 -4.45 5.17
C ASP A 721 -3.33 -4.72 5.56
N ALA A 722 -4.03 -5.51 4.75
CA ALA A 722 -5.41 -5.93 5.03
C ALA A 722 -5.49 -6.92 6.20
N VAL A 723 -4.50 -7.81 6.34
CA VAL A 723 -4.35 -8.69 7.51
C VAL A 723 -4.15 -7.86 8.79
N LEU A 724 -3.26 -6.86 8.76
CA LEU A 724 -3.04 -5.95 9.89
C LEU A 724 -4.34 -5.23 10.28
N ARG A 725 -5.07 -4.69 9.30
CA ARG A 725 -6.37 -4.05 9.52
C ARG A 725 -7.38 -4.96 10.21
N ARG A 726 -7.50 -6.22 9.79
CA ARG A 726 -8.45 -7.18 10.37
C ARG A 726 -8.06 -7.67 11.76
N LEU A 727 -6.76 -7.64 12.08
CA LEU A 727 -6.24 -7.99 13.40
C LEU A 727 -6.21 -6.79 14.37
N GLY A 728 -6.74 -5.62 13.97
CA GLY A 728 -6.73 -4.41 14.80
C GLY A 728 -5.33 -3.79 14.96
N ARG A 729 -4.40 -4.08 14.04
CA ARG A 729 -3.05 -3.50 14.00
C ARG A 729 -3.03 -2.26 13.09
N PRO A 730 -2.02 -1.36 13.22
CA PRO A 730 -1.86 -0.22 12.33
C PRO A 730 -1.81 -0.63 10.85
N HIS A 731 -2.56 0.06 10.00
CA HIS A 731 -2.78 -0.27 8.59
C HIS A 731 -2.94 1.02 7.77
N GLY A 732 -2.88 0.93 6.44
CA GLY A 732 -2.82 2.09 5.54
C GLY A 732 -1.42 2.71 5.45
N LEU A 733 -0.39 1.92 5.76
CA LEU A 733 1.00 2.37 5.80
C LEU A 733 1.60 2.51 4.40
N ARG A 734 2.57 3.41 4.23
CA ARG A 734 3.35 3.50 2.98
C ARG A 734 4.13 2.20 2.75
N PRO A 735 4.47 1.83 1.51
CA PRO A 735 5.17 0.56 1.24
C PRO A 735 6.45 0.32 2.05
N ILE A 736 7.21 1.39 2.31
CA ILE A 736 8.43 1.33 3.14
C ILE A 736 8.10 1.03 4.61
N GLU A 737 7.08 1.69 5.16
CA GLU A 737 6.61 1.52 6.53
C GLU A 737 5.98 0.13 6.74
N LEU A 738 5.17 -0.32 5.78
CA LEU A 738 4.61 -1.67 5.76
C LEU A 738 5.73 -2.74 5.71
N GLY A 739 6.79 -2.46 4.95
CA GLY A 739 8.01 -3.28 4.91
C GLY A 739 8.76 -3.30 6.25
N GLN A 740 8.87 -2.16 6.94
CA GLN A 740 9.48 -2.06 8.26
C GLN A 740 8.67 -2.82 9.32
N VAL A 741 7.34 -2.63 9.36
CA VAL A 741 6.44 -3.36 10.27
C VAL A 741 6.55 -4.86 10.05
N ARG A 742 6.56 -5.33 8.79
CA ARG A 742 6.76 -6.75 8.49
C ARG A 742 8.10 -7.26 9.01
N LYS A 743 9.20 -6.53 8.79
CA LYS A 743 10.54 -6.94 9.23
C LYS A 743 10.66 -7.01 10.76
N THR A 744 10.04 -6.06 11.46
CA THR A 744 9.98 -6.07 12.93
C THR A 744 9.21 -7.28 13.44
N GLU A 745 8.03 -7.56 12.87
CA GLU A 745 7.22 -8.72 13.26
C GLU A 745 7.86 -10.05 12.86
N GLN A 746 8.57 -10.09 11.73
CA GLN A 746 9.39 -11.24 11.31
C GLN A 746 10.48 -11.52 12.34
N ALA A 747 11.22 -10.50 12.78
CA ALA A 747 12.27 -10.65 13.79
C ALA A 747 11.69 -11.15 15.13
N ARG A 748 10.50 -10.68 15.51
CA ARG A 748 9.79 -11.17 16.71
C ARG A 748 9.36 -12.63 16.56
N ALA A 749 8.78 -13.02 15.42
CA ALA A 749 8.40 -14.40 15.13
C ALA A 749 9.61 -15.34 15.17
N PHE A 750 10.71 -14.92 14.54
CA PHE A 750 11.98 -15.64 14.59
C PHE A 750 12.52 -15.79 16.00
N ALA A 751 12.53 -14.72 16.81
CA ALA A 751 13.01 -14.77 18.19
C ALA A 751 12.14 -15.67 19.09
N ALA A 752 10.81 -15.68 18.89
CA ALA A 752 9.90 -16.51 19.66
C ALA A 752 10.13 -18.01 19.43
N TYR A 753 10.33 -18.43 18.18
CA TYR A 753 10.47 -19.84 17.82
C TYR A 753 11.93 -20.36 17.78
N SER A 754 12.93 -19.49 17.91
CA SER A 754 14.34 -19.89 18.12
C SER A 754 14.64 -20.38 19.54
N ARG A 755 13.84 -19.99 20.54
CA ARG A 755 14.11 -20.29 21.97
C ARG A 755 13.64 -21.68 22.42
N GLU A 756 12.76 -22.32 21.66
CA GLU A 756 12.22 -23.66 21.99
C GLU A 756 13.23 -24.81 21.71
N ASP A 757 14.19 -24.64 20.79
CA ASP A 757 15.20 -25.68 20.49
C ASP A 757 16.25 -25.86 21.61
N MET A 758 16.38 -24.89 22.51
CA MET A 758 17.32 -24.95 23.64
C MET A 758 16.73 -25.64 24.88
N SER A 759 15.41 -25.86 24.95
CA SER A 759 14.77 -26.60 26.05
C SER A 759 14.65 -28.11 25.76
N ASP A 760 14.48 -28.52 24.51
CA ASP A 760 14.31 -29.95 24.14
C ASP A 760 15.64 -30.73 24.07
N SER A 761 16.79 -30.05 24.06
CA SER A 761 18.11 -30.70 24.05
C SER A 761 18.62 -31.11 25.45
N LYS A 762 17.83 -30.93 26.52
CA LYS A 762 18.23 -31.28 27.90
C LYS A 762 17.58 -32.55 28.49
N GLU A 763 16.72 -33.24 27.77
CA GLU A 763 16.19 -34.56 28.18
C GLU A 763 16.55 -35.65 27.16
N ARG A 764 17.85 -35.96 27.09
CA ARG A 764 18.34 -37.26 26.60
C ARG A 764 19.75 -37.50 27.16
N THR A 765 19.77 -37.88 28.44
CA THR A 765 20.85 -38.66 29.07
C THR A 765 20.22 -39.87 29.71
#